data_AF-A0A1J8PA16-F1
#
_entry.id   AF-A0A1J8PA16-F1
#
_cell.length_a   1.000
_cell.length_b   1.000
_cell.length_c   1.000
_cell.angle_alpha   90.00
_cell.angle_beta   90.00
_cell.angle_gamma   90.00
#
_symmetry.space_group_name_H-M   'P 1'
#
loop_
_entity.id
_entity.type
_entity.pdbx_description
1 polymer ?
#
loop_
_entity_poly.entity_id
_entity_poly.type
_entity_poly.pdbx_seq_one_letter_code
_entity_poly.pdbx_strand_id
1 'polypeptide(L)'
;MWGLVFFALVLSLYGAIPFLMMPTLSTAVWTIGFSQSFLNQSLLSIYANNFGFPHPAAIAFGLAGAYPCALLMALGFPAGDAYSMMFVVWLALAFWGAYRLGLSLGLTEMGSLLTTVLWLSLPIVYLHNTYSMLALGIALLPFYFWMSIRLFYLPQTKLLQSLFYTALGYSLTCLIAVFMDGYSFMMFAVGSSILATYLFFRVKEKRAYFLKFAFPLHFLAFGLAVLLYILYIGRFSYPLSSFDYFRAYGIDLSFLLRPTQGVFWLWDSLHLSVNRSSNQFFGSEILWTTTFSLPFILLGGLSWWKTRKKNVLATGLLLMSFFGLWMAMGPSIKINSTKPYSMSREMPHEYALMPTGNASLSKYLPGFQEMREPYRWMALSLLGLWILQLIFLAQTQKSLRYRSSWIVIILVALILTNLPHLRATWHHYSQYQKSFCQINQELIRPLSFDLTKGDRVAFVPYRNDYLLNYLSAALKIRAYNIGGDKNLAEARQYWPSLMQHFSSNYVDPFATYRILLLLATGQADAIVLPYTSMFWGAEEWSSLVFRGAVEPVIESLEKLPWVDVQKRKYYAVVKLKPIFFLHKKKLLRYLQRHPFSLAVALKEQGFPGSALTEVGLIKNQQIYTTGQAGILLQGPYTTMTKGHYRFVLYGSAKNLSGAWIHINYVESNRVILAQSSFQKIKNTKGILTSYDFTIKKSVTELEIQVLVTKKTNMQIKGYELIRMDPVTSSI
;
A
#
# COMPACT_ATOMS: atom_id res chain seq x y z
N MET A 1 -4.43 38.83 8.80
CA MET A 1 -4.96 38.20 10.03
C MET A 1 -5.86 37.00 9.73
N TRP A 2 -7.02 37.18 9.09
CA TRP A 2 -7.97 36.08 8.82
C TRP A 2 -7.39 34.87 8.07
N GLY A 3 -6.50 35.10 7.10
CA GLY A 3 -5.82 34.01 6.39
C GLY A 3 -5.05 33.06 7.32
N LEU A 4 -4.39 33.59 8.36
CA LEU A 4 -3.66 32.79 9.35
C LEU A 4 -4.62 31.98 10.23
N VAL A 5 -5.75 32.56 10.63
CA VAL A 5 -6.78 31.87 11.43
C VAL A 5 -7.35 30.68 10.67
N PHE A 6 -7.73 30.88 9.40
CA PHE A 6 -8.24 29.81 8.56
C PHE A 6 -7.19 28.76 8.24
N PHE A 7 -5.93 29.17 8.05
CA PHE A 7 -4.86 28.22 7.84
C PHE A 7 -4.60 27.38 9.11
N ALA A 8 -4.59 27.99 10.29
CA ALA A 8 -4.49 27.26 11.57
C ALA A 8 -5.63 26.26 11.76
N LEU A 9 -6.87 26.62 11.37
CA LEU A 9 -8.00 25.69 11.35
C LEU A 9 -7.71 24.48 10.44
N VAL A 10 -7.20 24.71 9.23
CA VAL A 10 -6.81 23.62 8.32
C VAL A 10 -5.72 22.76 8.95
N LEU A 11 -4.67 23.33 9.53
CA LEU A 11 -3.61 22.55 10.19
C LEU A 11 -4.17 21.66 11.32
N SER A 12 -5.15 22.17 12.08
CA SER A 12 -5.82 21.40 13.14
C SER A 12 -6.66 20.24 12.61
N LEU A 13 -7.26 20.36 11.42
CA LEU A 13 -8.02 19.28 10.79
C LEU A 13 -7.11 18.15 10.31
N TYR A 14 -5.93 18.50 9.80
CA TYR A 14 -4.94 17.54 9.30
C TYR A 14 -4.06 16.94 10.40
N GLY A 15 -4.10 17.48 11.62
CA GLY A 15 -3.17 17.08 12.68
C GLY A 15 -1.73 17.52 12.42
N ALA A 16 -1.54 18.54 11.58
CA ALA A 16 -0.25 19.03 11.11
C ALA A 16 0.24 20.22 11.93
N ILE A 17 0.15 20.13 13.27
CA ILE A 17 0.66 21.15 14.19
C ILE A 17 1.97 20.63 14.79
N PRO A 18 3.15 21.10 14.32
CA PRO A 18 4.44 20.64 14.81
C PRO A 18 4.54 20.71 16.34
N PHE A 19 5.29 19.79 16.95
CA PHE A 19 5.48 19.62 18.40
C PHE A 19 4.25 19.16 19.20
N LEU A 20 3.04 19.26 18.64
CA LEU A 20 1.79 18.90 19.33
C LEU A 20 1.09 17.69 18.71
N MET A 21 1.12 17.59 17.38
CA MET A 21 0.33 16.64 16.61
C MET A 21 1.13 16.10 15.42
N MET A 22 0.80 14.88 15.04
CA MET A 22 1.28 14.26 13.81
C MET A 22 0.09 13.73 13.00
N PRO A 23 0.01 13.99 11.68
CA PRO A 23 -1.13 13.57 10.86
C PRO A 23 -1.42 12.06 10.89
N THR A 24 -0.38 11.23 10.94
CA THR A 24 -0.45 9.76 10.99
C THR A 24 0.88 9.20 11.46
N LEU A 25 0.89 8.01 12.04
CA LEU A 25 2.13 7.33 12.43
C LEU A 25 2.66 6.37 11.35
N SER A 26 1.79 5.58 10.72
CA SER A 26 2.20 4.48 9.83
C SER A 26 2.96 4.96 8.59
N THR A 27 2.45 5.97 7.89
CA THR A 27 3.14 6.51 6.72
C THR A 27 4.22 7.54 7.08
N ALA A 28 4.15 8.14 8.28
CA ALA A 28 5.21 9.00 8.79
C ALA A 28 6.52 8.25 8.99
N VAL A 29 6.53 7.09 9.67
CA VAL A 29 7.77 6.30 9.86
C VAL A 29 8.38 5.84 8.53
N TRP A 30 7.55 5.63 7.51
CA TRP A 30 8.02 5.31 6.16
C TRP A 30 8.69 6.51 5.49
N THR A 31 8.01 7.66 5.42
CA THR A 31 8.55 8.90 4.82
C THR A 31 9.78 9.41 5.57
N ILE A 32 9.73 9.44 6.91
CA ILE A 32 10.85 9.86 7.76
C ILE A 32 12.03 8.89 7.58
N GLY A 33 11.79 7.59 7.45
CA GLY A 33 12.85 6.61 7.17
C GLY A 33 13.61 6.92 5.89
N PHE A 34 12.92 7.20 4.79
CA PHE A 34 13.56 7.67 3.55
C PHE A 34 14.32 8.99 3.76
N SER A 35 13.68 9.95 4.43
CA SER A 35 14.26 11.27 4.71
C SER A 35 15.58 11.17 5.48
N GLN A 36 15.59 10.38 6.57
CA GLN A 36 16.78 10.12 7.38
C GLN A 36 17.86 9.36 6.59
N SER A 37 17.46 8.42 5.72
CA SER A 37 18.38 7.64 4.89
C SER A 37 19.07 8.49 3.82
N PHE A 38 18.38 9.50 3.28
CA PHE A 38 18.98 10.50 2.39
C PHE A 38 20.06 11.28 3.16
N LEU A 39 19.71 11.83 4.32
CA LEU A 39 20.65 12.60 5.16
C LEU A 39 21.87 11.81 5.63
N ASN A 40 21.71 10.52 5.90
CA ASN A 40 22.81 9.66 6.29
C ASN A 40 23.89 9.54 5.21
N GLN A 41 23.56 9.83 3.95
CA GLN A 41 24.49 9.85 2.82
C GLN A 41 24.93 11.27 2.49
N SER A 42 23.99 12.11 2.08
CA SER A 42 24.21 13.51 1.72
C SER A 42 22.88 14.25 1.53
N LEU A 43 22.91 15.59 1.62
CA LEU A 43 21.72 16.43 1.34
C LEU A 43 21.23 16.35 -0.12
N LEU A 44 22.05 15.85 -1.03
CA LEU A 44 21.70 15.69 -2.45
C LEU A 44 21.22 14.27 -2.77
N SER A 45 21.28 13.35 -1.81
CA SER A 45 20.81 11.98 -2.04
C SER A 45 19.28 11.93 -2.08
N ILE A 46 18.77 11.18 -3.04
CA ILE A 46 17.33 10.88 -3.22
C ILE A 46 17.06 9.37 -3.18
N TYR A 47 18.06 8.57 -2.80
CA TYR A 47 17.97 7.11 -2.66
C TYR A 47 18.30 6.69 -1.23
N ALA A 48 17.56 5.73 -0.69
CA ALA A 48 17.82 5.17 0.62
C ALA A 48 18.81 4.00 0.55
N ASN A 49 19.82 3.99 1.44
CA ASN A 49 20.82 2.91 1.53
C ASN A 49 20.80 2.16 2.87
N ASN A 50 20.00 2.61 3.83
CA ASN A 50 19.89 1.97 5.14
C ASN A 50 18.92 0.77 5.17
N PHE A 51 18.09 0.60 4.15
CA PHE A 51 17.10 -0.47 4.05
C PHE A 51 16.89 -0.86 2.59
N GLY A 52 16.30 -2.02 2.34
CA GLY A 52 16.22 -2.59 0.98
C GLY A 52 17.57 -3.11 0.45
N PHE A 53 18.55 -3.31 1.34
CA PHE A 53 19.90 -3.78 0.99
C PHE A 53 19.83 -5.09 0.16
N PRO A 54 20.71 -5.29 -0.84
CA PRO A 54 21.93 -4.54 -1.15
C PRO A 54 21.79 -3.34 -2.10
N HIS A 55 20.65 -3.17 -2.75
CA HIS A 55 20.47 -2.12 -3.76
C HIS A 55 19.90 -0.84 -3.14
N PRO A 56 20.31 0.36 -3.58
CA PRO A 56 19.66 1.60 -3.18
C PRO A 56 18.16 1.59 -3.50
N ALA A 57 17.34 2.06 -2.56
CA ALA A 57 15.88 2.09 -2.70
C ALA A 57 15.38 3.50 -3.05
N ALA A 58 14.68 3.64 -4.18
CA ALA A 58 13.91 4.82 -4.51
C ALA A 58 12.57 4.82 -3.74
N ILE A 59 12.10 5.97 -3.25
CA ILE A 59 10.76 6.04 -2.66
C ILE A 59 9.71 5.95 -3.77
N ALA A 60 8.80 4.96 -3.71
CA ALA A 60 7.89 4.68 -4.82
C ALA A 60 6.94 5.85 -5.14
N PHE A 61 6.63 6.68 -4.15
CA PHE A 61 5.89 7.94 -4.30
C PHE A 61 6.22 8.82 -3.10
N GLY A 62 5.99 10.12 -3.20
CA GLY A 62 6.20 11.01 -2.06
C GLY A 62 7.62 11.53 -1.90
N LEU A 63 8.46 11.48 -2.94
CA LEU A 63 9.76 12.15 -2.95
C LEU A 63 9.59 13.66 -2.66
N ALA A 64 8.51 14.26 -3.20
CA ALA A 64 8.15 15.65 -2.92
C ALA A 64 7.89 15.92 -1.42
N GLY A 65 7.59 14.91 -0.60
CA GLY A 65 7.48 15.05 0.85
C GLY A 65 8.73 14.62 1.60
N ALA A 66 9.32 13.48 1.25
CA ALA A 66 10.50 12.95 1.92
C ALA A 66 11.71 13.91 1.81
N TYR A 67 11.90 14.54 0.65
CA TYR A 67 13.04 15.44 0.47
C TYR A 67 12.94 16.73 1.30
N PRO A 68 11.81 17.48 1.30
CA PRO A 68 11.64 18.60 2.24
C PRO A 68 11.70 18.19 3.71
N CYS A 69 11.19 17.01 4.08
CA CYS A 69 11.33 16.48 5.43
C CYS A 69 12.80 16.28 5.81
N ALA A 70 13.64 15.75 4.91
CA ALA A 70 15.08 15.64 5.10
C ALA A 70 15.74 17.02 5.29
N LEU A 71 15.38 18.02 4.48
CA LEU A 71 15.91 19.38 4.64
C LEU A 71 15.56 19.97 6.01
N LEU A 72 14.32 19.80 6.47
CA LEU A 72 13.88 20.27 7.79
C LEU A 72 14.62 19.55 8.92
N MET A 73 14.83 18.24 8.81
CA MET A 73 15.65 17.48 9.76
C MET A 73 17.11 17.98 9.77
N ALA A 74 17.68 18.31 8.61
CA ALA A 74 19.03 18.88 8.52
C ALA A 74 19.14 20.27 9.16
N LEU A 75 18.05 21.04 9.19
CA LEU A 75 17.94 22.31 9.91
C LEU A 75 17.80 22.14 11.43
N GLY A 76 17.76 20.89 11.93
CA GLY A 76 17.74 20.57 13.37
C GLY A 76 16.36 20.28 13.94
N PHE A 77 15.30 20.22 13.11
CA PHE A 77 13.99 19.80 13.60
C PHE A 77 13.99 18.31 13.96
N PRO A 78 13.38 17.90 15.10
CA PRO A 78 13.16 16.49 15.40
C PRO A 78 12.36 15.80 14.29
N ALA A 79 12.64 14.52 14.04
CA ALA A 79 12.13 13.83 12.86
C ALA A 79 10.60 13.84 12.70
N GLY A 80 9.84 13.64 13.79
CA GLY A 80 8.38 13.71 13.78
C GLY A 80 7.86 15.12 13.48
N ASP A 81 8.51 16.14 14.07
CA ASP A 81 8.12 17.54 13.87
C ASP A 81 8.49 18.05 12.48
N ALA A 82 9.62 17.60 11.92
CA ALA A 82 10.01 17.86 10.54
C ALA A 82 8.99 17.30 9.55
N TYR A 83 8.42 16.11 9.83
CA TYR A 83 7.34 15.54 9.03
C TYR A 83 6.05 16.36 9.13
N SER A 84 5.64 16.75 10.35
CA SER A 84 4.47 17.65 10.52
C SER A 84 4.70 19.01 9.85
N MET A 85 5.91 19.57 9.91
CA MET A 85 6.27 20.82 9.25
C MET A 85 6.28 20.70 7.72
N MET A 86 6.69 19.55 7.18
CA MET A 86 6.56 19.25 5.75
C MET A 86 5.10 19.28 5.29
N PHE A 87 4.17 18.76 6.11
CA PHE A 87 2.73 18.95 5.85
C PHE A 87 2.33 20.42 5.87
N VAL A 88 2.81 21.22 6.82
CA VAL A 88 2.54 22.66 6.86
C VAL A 88 2.96 23.34 5.56
N VAL A 89 4.14 23.04 5.03
CA VAL A 89 4.65 23.61 3.77
C VAL A 89 3.72 23.29 2.60
N TRP A 90 3.35 22.02 2.43
CA TRP A 90 2.49 21.62 1.31
C TRP A 90 1.04 22.06 1.47
N LEU A 91 0.51 22.07 2.69
CA LEU A 91 -0.81 22.62 2.99
C LEU A 91 -0.85 24.14 2.79
N ALA A 92 0.23 24.86 3.08
CA ALA A 92 0.33 26.28 2.78
C ALA A 92 0.26 26.52 1.26
N LEU A 93 0.93 25.69 0.45
CA LEU A 93 0.84 25.77 -1.00
C LEU A 93 -0.56 25.40 -1.52
N ALA A 94 -1.20 24.37 -0.97
CA ALA A 94 -2.56 23.99 -1.30
C ALA A 94 -3.58 25.09 -0.95
N PHE A 95 -3.48 25.64 0.26
CA PHE A 95 -4.29 26.75 0.75
C PHE A 95 -4.11 27.97 -0.15
N TRP A 96 -2.86 28.35 -0.43
CA TRP A 96 -2.55 29.46 -1.32
C TRP A 96 -3.07 29.22 -2.74
N GLY A 97 -2.91 28.03 -3.31
CA GLY A 97 -3.40 27.70 -4.65
C GLY A 97 -4.92 27.79 -4.77
N ALA A 98 -5.66 27.24 -3.80
CA ALA A 98 -7.11 27.34 -3.73
C ALA A 98 -7.57 28.81 -3.55
N TYR A 99 -6.89 29.55 -2.67
CA TYR A 99 -7.16 30.97 -2.45
C TYR A 99 -6.90 31.80 -3.72
N ARG A 100 -5.77 31.60 -4.39
CA ARG A 100 -5.44 32.31 -5.64
C ARG A 100 -6.40 31.95 -6.77
N LEU A 101 -6.86 30.70 -6.84
CA LEU A 101 -7.85 30.29 -7.82
C LEU A 101 -9.18 31.01 -7.59
N GLY A 102 -9.67 31.08 -6.36
CA GLY A 102 -10.90 31.81 -6.04
C GLY A 102 -10.82 33.29 -6.41
N LEU A 103 -9.73 33.97 -6.04
CA LEU A 103 -9.46 35.35 -6.46
C LEU A 103 -9.38 35.50 -7.99
N SER A 104 -8.71 34.59 -8.68
CA SER A 104 -8.56 34.63 -10.16
C SER A 104 -9.89 34.46 -10.88
N LEU A 105 -10.86 33.78 -10.26
CA LEU A 105 -12.23 33.65 -10.76
C LEU A 105 -13.14 34.80 -10.31
N GLY A 106 -12.61 35.74 -9.54
CA GLY A 106 -13.24 37.00 -9.18
C GLY A 106 -13.94 36.99 -7.83
N LEU A 107 -13.71 36.02 -6.94
CA LEU A 107 -14.21 36.05 -5.56
C LEU A 107 -13.59 37.18 -4.73
N THR A 108 -14.32 37.65 -3.71
CA THR A 108 -13.74 38.48 -2.65
C THR A 108 -12.72 37.68 -1.83
N GLU A 109 -11.84 38.37 -1.10
CA GLU A 109 -10.84 37.72 -0.23
C GLU A 109 -11.49 36.76 0.76
N MET A 110 -12.53 37.20 1.47
CA MET A 110 -13.23 36.36 2.45
C MET A 110 -13.93 35.18 1.79
N GLY A 111 -14.62 35.40 0.67
CA GLY A 111 -15.24 34.31 -0.09
C GLY A 111 -14.21 33.27 -0.53
N SER A 112 -13.03 33.74 -0.96
CA SER A 112 -11.93 32.88 -1.38
C SER A 112 -11.27 32.12 -0.23
N LEU A 113 -11.17 32.74 0.96
CA LEU A 113 -10.69 32.07 2.18
C LEU A 113 -11.66 30.96 2.61
N LEU A 114 -12.96 31.26 2.66
CA LEU A 114 -13.97 30.28 3.06
C LEU A 114 -14.07 29.12 2.07
N THR A 115 -14.01 29.37 0.76
CA THR A 115 -14.03 28.29 -0.22
C THR A 115 -12.75 27.46 -0.21
N THR A 116 -11.62 28.04 0.19
CA THR A 116 -10.36 27.31 0.43
C THR A 116 -10.50 26.36 1.60
N VAL A 117 -11.01 26.83 2.74
CA VAL A 117 -11.30 25.98 3.90
C VAL A 117 -12.32 24.92 3.55
N LEU A 118 -13.36 25.27 2.78
CA LEU A 118 -14.36 24.33 2.31
C LEU A 118 -13.72 23.18 1.51
N TRP A 119 -12.82 23.46 0.56
CA TRP A 119 -12.07 22.43 -0.17
C TRP A 119 -11.23 21.56 0.77
N LEU A 120 -10.43 22.18 1.63
CA LEU A 120 -9.50 21.45 2.53
C LEU A 120 -10.23 20.73 3.68
N SER A 121 -11.49 21.05 3.92
CA SER A 121 -12.36 20.32 4.85
C SER A 121 -13.06 19.13 4.22
N LEU A 122 -12.99 18.95 2.89
CA LEU A 122 -13.70 17.84 2.25
C LEU A 122 -13.12 16.49 2.71
N PRO A 123 -13.97 15.50 3.04
CA PRO A 123 -13.55 14.18 3.55
C PRO A 123 -12.59 13.44 2.62
N ILE A 124 -12.85 13.49 1.30
CA ILE A 124 -11.98 12.92 0.26
C ILE A 124 -10.58 13.54 0.24
N VAL A 125 -10.39 14.68 0.92
CA VAL A 125 -9.14 15.44 0.94
C VAL A 125 -8.39 15.20 2.26
N TYR A 126 -9.03 15.47 3.41
CA TYR A 126 -8.32 15.43 4.69
C TYR A 126 -8.26 14.04 5.35
N LEU A 127 -9.27 13.18 5.19
CA LEU A 127 -9.27 11.84 5.81
C LEU A 127 -8.29 10.87 5.14
N HIS A 128 -7.79 11.20 3.95
CA HIS A 128 -6.69 10.48 3.32
C HIS A 128 -5.33 10.76 3.96
N ASN A 129 -5.24 11.61 4.99
CA ASN A 129 -3.97 11.92 5.69
C ASN A 129 -3.22 10.67 6.19
N THR A 130 -3.93 9.58 6.48
CA THR A 130 -3.38 8.25 6.77
C THR A 130 -2.44 7.73 5.67
N TYR A 131 -2.58 8.19 4.42
CA TYR A 131 -1.75 7.88 3.26
C TYR A 131 -0.73 8.97 2.91
N SER A 132 -0.50 9.94 3.80
CA SER A 132 0.46 11.04 3.64
C SER A 132 0.34 11.81 2.32
N MET A 133 1.19 11.49 1.35
CA MET A 133 1.40 12.26 0.12
C MET A 133 0.22 12.17 -0.84
N LEU A 134 -0.59 11.11 -0.73
CA LEU A 134 -1.88 11.05 -1.41
C LEU A 134 -2.81 12.19 -0.95
N ALA A 135 -2.90 12.42 0.35
CA ALA A 135 -3.74 13.49 0.91
C ALA A 135 -3.25 14.87 0.46
N LEU A 136 -1.93 15.09 0.51
CA LEU A 136 -1.31 16.34 0.06
C LEU A 136 -1.48 16.54 -1.46
N GLY A 137 -1.34 15.48 -2.25
CA GLY A 137 -1.60 15.51 -3.70
C GLY A 137 -3.04 15.87 -4.02
N ILE A 138 -4.02 15.28 -3.33
CA ILE A 138 -5.43 15.65 -3.46
C ILE A 138 -5.65 17.10 -3.00
N ALA A 139 -5.09 17.51 -1.86
CA ALA A 139 -5.20 18.88 -1.35
C ALA A 139 -4.66 19.91 -2.34
N LEU A 140 -3.60 19.57 -3.10
CA LEU A 140 -2.96 20.42 -4.11
C LEU A 140 -3.73 20.49 -5.45
N LEU A 141 -4.79 19.72 -5.66
CA LEU A 141 -5.56 19.78 -6.91
C LEU A 141 -6.00 21.21 -7.32
N PRO A 142 -6.49 22.09 -6.42
CA PRO A 142 -6.79 23.48 -6.79
C PRO A 142 -5.57 24.25 -7.29
N PHE A 143 -4.38 24.02 -6.70
CA PHE A 143 -3.14 24.62 -7.17
C PHE A 143 -2.78 24.11 -8.58
N TYR A 144 -2.92 22.80 -8.82
CA TYR A 144 -2.68 22.20 -10.13
C TYR A 144 -3.60 22.79 -11.20
N PHE A 145 -4.90 22.86 -10.91
CA PHE A 145 -5.90 23.39 -11.84
C PHE A 145 -5.86 24.90 -11.97
N TRP A 146 -5.38 25.64 -10.97
CA TRP A 146 -5.06 27.04 -11.12
C TRP A 146 -4.00 27.26 -12.20
N MET A 147 -2.95 26.44 -12.22
CA MET A 147 -1.94 26.50 -13.28
C MET A 147 -2.50 26.11 -14.65
N SER A 148 -3.37 25.09 -14.74
CA SER A 148 -4.08 24.79 -16.01
C SER A 148 -4.96 25.93 -16.47
N ILE A 149 -5.71 26.56 -15.59
CA ILE A 149 -6.60 27.69 -15.93
C ILE A 149 -5.76 28.90 -16.36
N ARG A 150 -4.60 29.14 -15.75
CA ARG A 150 -3.63 30.15 -16.22
C ARG A 150 -3.08 29.85 -17.61
N LEU A 151 -2.80 28.58 -17.90
CA LEU A 151 -2.29 28.15 -19.20
C LEU A 151 -3.36 28.24 -20.30
N PHE A 152 -4.58 27.75 -20.04
CA PHE A 152 -5.59 27.54 -21.09
C PHE A 152 -6.66 28.64 -21.19
N TYR A 153 -6.97 29.34 -20.09
CA TYR A 153 -8.13 30.21 -20.03
C TYR A 153 -7.81 31.68 -19.76
N LEU A 154 -7.00 31.98 -18.74
CA LEU A 154 -6.75 33.36 -18.35
C LEU A 154 -6.02 34.13 -19.46
N PRO A 155 -6.31 35.44 -19.61
CA PRO A 155 -5.66 36.26 -20.62
C PRO A 155 -4.16 36.35 -20.31
N GLN A 156 -3.35 35.85 -21.24
CA GLN A 156 -1.92 36.10 -21.28
C GLN A 156 -1.73 37.49 -21.88
N THR A 157 -1.10 38.43 -21.15
CA THR A 157 -0.54 39.62 -21.82
C THR A 157 0.47 39.11 -22.86
N LYS A 158 0.53 39.71 -24.06
CA LYS A 158 1.51 39.32 -25.11
C LYS A 158 2.98 39.50 -24.69
N LEU A 159 3.24 39.95 -23.47
CA LEU A 159 4.56 40.07 -22.88
C LEU A 159 5.19 38.68 -22.71
N LEU A 160 6.36 38.47 -23.34
CA LEU A 160 7.14 37.23 -23.31
C LEU A 160 7.36 36.70 -21.88
N GLN A 161 7.53 37.62 -20.93
CA GLN A 161 7.74 37.33 -19.51
C GLN A 161 6.55 36.61 -18.86
N SER A 162 5.30 36.97 -19.21
CA SER A 162 4.10 36.29 -18.68
C SER A 162 4.02 34.84 -19.15
N LEU A 163 4.36 34.61 -20.42
CA LEU A 163 4.38 33.27 -21.01
C LEU A 163 5.46 32.40 -20.36
N PHE A 164 6.65 32.96 -20.13
CA PHE A 164 7.74 32.27 -19.45
C PHE A 164 7.36 31.80 -18.04
N TYR A 165 6.81 32.69 -17.20
CA TYR A 165 6.40 32.31 -15.85
C TYR A 165 5.23 31.30 -15.84
N THR A 166 4.34 31.38 -16.82
CA THR A 166 3.27 30.36 -16.97
C THR A 166 3.89 29.02 -17.33
N ALA A 167 4.82 28.99 -18.29
CA ALA A 167 5.49 27.76 -18.72
C ALA A 167 6.28 27.13 -17.56
N LEU A 168 7.13 27.91 -16.90
CA LEU A 168 7.92 27.44 -15.76
C LEU A 168 7.02 26.95 -14.62
N GLY A 169 6.02 27.74 -14.22
CA GLY A 169 5.09 27.37 -13.15
C GLY A 169 4.31 26.10 -13.46
N TYR A 170 3.85 25.94 -14.70
CA TYR A 170 3.13 24.74 -15.15
C TYR A 170 4.04 23.50 -15.14
N SER A 171 5.25 23.60 -15.71
CA SER A 171 6.22 22.51 -15.74
C SER A 171 6.66 22.07 -14.35
N LEU A 172 6.96 23.01 -13.44
CA LEU A 172 7.27 22.71 -12.03
C LEU A 172 6.09 22.02 -11.33
N THR A 173 4.85 22.42 -11.65
CA THR A 173 3.66 21.80 -11.09
C THR A 173 3.48 20.35 -11.55
N CYS A 174 3.74 20.05 -12.83
CA CYS A 174 3.77 18.68 -13.34
C CYS A 174 4.83 17.83 -12.62
N LEU A 175 6.02 18.40 -12.37
CA LEU A 175 7.11 17.71 -11.67
C LEU A 175 6.76 17.44 -10.19
N ILE A 176 6.19 18.43 -9.48
CA ILE A 176 5.72 18.24 -8.12
C ILE A 176 4.66 17.16 -8.07
N ALA A 177 3.67 17.20 -8.97
CA ALA A 177 2.55 16.26 -8.98
C ALA A 177 3.01 14.81 -9.17
N VAL A 178 3.92 14.53 -10.12
CA VAL A 178 4.38 13.14 -10.38
C VAL A 178 5.14 12.55 -9.20
N PHE A 179 5.91 13.36 -8.47
CA PHE A 179 6.68 12.92 -7.30
C PHE A 179 5.92 13.03 -5.97
N MET A 180 4.75 13.68 -5.96
CA MET A 180 3.85 13.73 -4.81
C MET A 180 3.09 12.41 -4.70
N ASP A 181 2.22 12.12 -5.67
CA ASP A 181 1.42 10.90 -5.71
C ASP A 181 0.82 10.68 -7.10
N GLY A 182 0.81 9.42 -7.55
CA GLY A 182 0.36 9.03 -8.89
C GLY A 182 -1.13 9.29 -9.16
N TYR A 183 -2.01 9.22 -8.15
CA TYR A 183 -3.43 9.52 -8.33
C TYR A 183 -3.64 10.99 -8.66
N SER A 184 -3.08 11.88 -7.84
CA SER A 184 -3.24 13.32 -8.03
C SER A 184 -2.61 13.80 -9.35
N PHE A 185 -1.49 13.20 -9.76
CA PHE A 185 -0.87 13.42 -11.06
C PHE A 185 -1.77 13.01 -12.23
N MET A 186 -2.36 11.81 -12.19
CA MET A 186 -3.28 11.35 -13.23
C MET A 186 -4.56 12.18 -13.29
N MET A 187 -5.11 12.57 -12.14
CA MET A 187 -6.26 13.49 -12.08
C MET A 187 -5.92 14.85 -12.71
N PHE A 188 -4.72 15.37 -12.44
CA PHE A 188 -4.23 16.61 -13.02
C PHE A 188 -4.08 16.49 -14.54
N ALA A 189 -3.38 15.46 -15.04
CA ALA A 189 -3.18 15.23 -16.46
C ALA A 189 -4.51 15.09 -17.21
N VAL A 190 -5.41 14.24 -16.71
CA VAL A 190 -6.67 13.94 -17.39
C VAL A 190 -7.64 15.11 -17.32
N GLY A 191 -7.86 15.68 -16.13
CA GLY A 191 -8.80 16.78 -15.99
C GLY A 191 -8.35 18.05 -16.71
N SER A 192 -7.05 18.34 -16.72
CA SER A 192 -6.51 19.46 -17.51
C SER A 192 -6.60 19.21 -19.01
N SER A 193 -6.42 17.97 -19.48
CA SER A 193 -6.65 17.57 -20.88
C SER A 193 -8.11 17.74 -21.30
N ILE A 194 -9.06 17.30 -20.46
CA ILE A 194 -10.50 17.48 -20.71
C ILE A 194 -10.83 18.98 -20.84
N LEU A 195 -10.33 19.79 -19.91
CA LEU A 195 -10.58 21.23 -19.91
C LEU A 195 -9.95 21.92 -21.14
N ALA A 196 -8.70 21.58 -21.47
CA ALA A 196 -7.99 22.16 -22.61
C ALA A 196 -8.67 21.79 -23.94
N THR A 197 -9.06 20.52 -24.09
CA THR A 197 -9.78 20.03 -25.28
C THR A 197 -11.12 20.74 -25.44
N TYR A 198 -11.90 20.84 -24.35
CA TYR A 198 -13.16 21.55 -24.36
C TYR A 198 -12.98 23.03 -24.76
N LEU A 199 -11.99 23.72 -24.17
CA LEU A 199 -11.70 25.12 -24.48
C LEU A 199 -11.22 25.32 -25.93
N PHE A 200 -10.41 24.42 -26.47
CA PHE A 200 -9.96 24.44 -27.86
C PHE A 200 -11.14 24.43 -28.85
N PHE A 201 -12.16 23.61 -28.58
CA PHE A 201 -13.35 23.55 -29.44
C PHE A 201 -14.26 24.76 -29.25
N ARG A 202 -14.37 25.31 -28.04
CA ARG A 202 -15.32 26.39 -27.71
C ARG A 202 -14.80 27.80 -27.95
N VAL A 203 -13.50 28.04 -27.82
CA VAL A 203 -12.87 29.36 -27.95
C VAL A 203 -12.04 29.39 -29.23
N LYS A 204 -12.72 29.65 -30.35
CA LYS A 204 -12.13 29.56 -31.70
C LYS A 204 -10.94 30.50 -31.87
N GLU A 205 -10.99 31.66 -31.23
CA GLU A 205 -9.99 32.74 -31.30
C GLU A 205 -8.64 32.31 -30.69
N LYS A 206 -8.64 31.36 -29.76
CA LYS A 206 -7.42 30.87 -29.08
C LYS A 206 -6.79 29.64 -29.74
N ARG A 207 -7.37 29.08 -30.80
CA ARG A 207 -6.90 27.80 -31.38
C ARG A 207 -5.43 27.82 -31.80
N ALA A 208 -4.96 28.91 -32.40
CA ALA A 208 -3.55 29.05 -32.76
C ALA A 208 -2.64 29.03 -31.51
N TYR A 209 -3.05 29.67 -30.42
CA TYR A 209 -2.33 29.62 -29.14
C TYR A 209 -2.31 28.21 -28.55
N PHE A 210 -3.44 27.49 -28.59
CA PHE A 210 -3.51 26.10 -28.15
C PHE A 210 -2.54 25.21 -28.94
N LEU A 211 -2.57 25.27 -30.27
CA LEU A 211 -1.74 24.42 -31.12
C LEU A 211 -0.25 24.76 -31.05
N LYS A 212 0.10 26.05 -31.00
CA LYS A 212 1.50 26.50 -31.05
C LYS A 212 2.21 26.54 -29.69
N PHE A 213 1.48 26.69 -28.59
CA PHE A 213 2.07 26.89 -27.27
C PHE A 213 1.47 25.97 -26.20
N ALA A 214 0.16 26.05 -25.96
CA ALA A 214 -0.43 25.42 -24.78
C ALA A 214 -0.40 23.88 -24.82
N PHE A 215 -0.77 23.26 -25.95
CA PHE A 215 -0.71 21.80 -26.10
C PHE A 215 0.73 21.28 -26.13
N PRO A 216 1.67 21.84 -26.93
CA PRO A 216 3.07 21.43 -26.89
C PRO A 216 3.67 21.48 -25.48
N LEU A 217 3.46 22.59 -24.76
CA LEU A 217 3.93 22.72 -23.37
C LEU A 217 3.27 21.67 -22.45
N HIS A 218 1.96 21.47 -22.56
CA HIS A 218 1.22 20.51 -21.76
C HIS A 218 1.77 19.10 -21.93
N PHE A 219 1.90 18.62 -23.17
CA PHE A 219 2.43 17.29 -23.45
C PHE A 219 3.92 17.15 -23.08
N LEU A 220 4.73 18.18 -23.37
CA LEU A 220 6.16 18.16 -23.02
C LEU A 220 6.36 18.14 -21.51
N ALA A 221 5.61 18.96 -20.75
CA ALA A 221 5.73 19.02 -19.29
C ALA A 221 5.32 17.69 -18.63
N PHE A 222 4.20 17.11 -19.04
CA PHE A 222 3.78 15.80 -18.53
C PHE A 222 4.72 14.68 -18.97
N GLY A 223 5.14 14.66 -20.24
CA GLY A 223 6.09 13.67 -20.76
C GLY A 223 7.44 13.72 -20.04
N LEU A 224 7.98 14.91 -19.80
CA LEU A 224 9.23 15.10 -19.06
C LEU A 224 9.10 14.66 -17.60
N ALA A 225 7.99 15.01 -16.94
CA ALA A 225 7.74 14.59 -15.56
C ALA A 225 7.68 13.05 -15.44
N VAL A 226 6.97 12.38 -16.35
CA VAL A 226 6.92 10.91 -16.41
C VAL A 226 8.29 10.31 -16.70
N LEU A 227 9.04 10.88 -17.65
CA LEU A 227 10.39 10.41 -17.98
C LEU A 227 11.32 10.49 -16.76
N LEU A 228 11.34 11.61 -16.05
CA LEU A 228 12.14 11.79 -14.84
C LEU A 228 11.74 10.81 -13.73
N TYR A 229 10.44 10.57 -13.56
CA TYR A 229 9.95 9.58 -12.61
C TYR A 229 10.38 8.15 -12.98
N ILE A 230 10.29 7.76 -14.25
CA ILE A 230 10.74 6.45 -14.73
C ILE A 230 12.24 6.28 -14.52
N LEU A 231 13.03 7.29 -14.86
CA LEU A 231 14.49 7.27 -14.64
C LEU A 231 14.84 7.17 -13.16
N TYR A 232 14.05 7.79 -12.28
CA TYR A 232 14.26 7.73 -10.84
C TYR A 232 13.94 6.34 -10.24
N ILE A 233 12.77 5.79 -10.57
CA ILE A 233 12.31 4.51 -10.01
C ILE A 233 12.99 3.31 -10.68
N GLY A 234 13.31 3.40 -11.98
CA GLY A 234 13.91 2.32 -12.76
C GLY A 234 12.94 1.31 -13.37
N ARG A 235 11.61 1.58 -13.34
CA ARG A 235 10.59 0.69 -13.93
C ARG A 235 9.38 1.43 -14.48
N PHE A 236 8.68 0.78 -15.41
CA PHE A 236 7.51 1.34 -16.09
C PHE A 236 6.15 0.87 -15.51
N SER A 237 6.08 -0.33 -14.94
CA SER A 237 4.82 -0.92 -14.46
C SER A 237 5.00 -1.80 -13.23
N TYR A 238 3.91 -1.98 -12.48
CA TYR A 238 3.82 -2.91 -11.35
C TYR A 238 2.85 -4.06 -11.66
N PRO A 239 2.87 -5.13 -10.84
CA PRO A 239 1.91 -6.23 -11.01
C PRO A 239 0.47 -5.75 -10.97
N LEU A 240 -0.34 -6.21 -11.93
CA LEU A 240 -1.74 -5.84 -12.07
C LEU A 240 -2.57 -6.43 -10.92
N SER A 241 -3.52 -5.65 -10.42
CA SER A 241 -4.52 -6.13 -9.45
C SER A 241 -5.68 -6.83 -10.17
N SER A 242 -6.38 -7.73 -9.48
CA SER A 242 -7.56 -8.42 -10.02
C SER A 242 -8.68 -7.42 -10.32
N PHE A 243 -9.57 -7.73 -11.27
CA PHE A 243 -10.77 -6.92 -11.48
C PHE A 243 -11.72 -6.94 -10.27
N ASP A 244 -11.70 -8.02 -9.49
CA ASP A 244 -12.49 -8.12 -8.25
C ASP A 244 -11.99 -7.13 -7.19
N TYR A 245 -10.68 -6.88 -7.16
CA TYR A 245 -10.09 -5.80 -6.38
C TYR A 245 -10.58 -4.43 -6.88
N PHE A 246 -10.45 -4.12 -8.18
CA PHE A 246 -10.93 -2.84 -8.72
C PHE A 246 -12.43 -2.60 -8.46
N ARG A 247 -13.28 -3.63 -8.61
CA ARG A 247 -14.72 -3.57 -8.30
C ARG A 247 -14.97 -3.24 -6.84
N ALA A 248 -14.27 -3.91 -5.93
CA ALA A 248 -14.43 -3.73 -4.49
C ALA A 248 -14.17 -2.28 -4.06
N TYR A 249 -13.13 -1.65 -4.61
CA TYR A 249 -12.74 -0.28 -4.27
C TYR A 249 -13.40 0.79 -5.16
N GLY A 250 -14.34 0.43 -6.05
CA GLY A 250 -15.23 1.39 -6.70
C GLY A 250 -16.22 2.02 -5.72
N ILE A 251 -16.82 3.16 -6.07
CA ILE A 251 -17.86 3.77 -5.23
C ILE A 251 -19.16 2.96 -5.29
N ASP A 252 -19.77 2.77 -4.12
CA ASP A 252 -21.20 2.46 -4.02
C ASP A 252 -21.99 3.78 -3.98
N LEU A 253 -22.96 3.94 -4.88
CA LEU A 253 -23.69 5.20 -5.01
C LEU A 253 -24.45 5.56 -3.73
N SER A 254 -24.79 4.60 -2.88
CA SER A 254 -25.39 4.85 -1.56
C SER A 254 -24.46 5.62 -0.62
N PHE A 255 -23.13 5.53 -0.80
CA PHE A 255 -22.14 6.23 0.02
C PHE A 255 -22.09 7.73 -0.28
N LEU A 256 -22.45 8.13 -1.51
CA LEU A 256 -22.55 9.53 -1.89
C LEU A 256 -23.73 10.23 -1.18
N LEU A 257 -24.80 9.46 -0.91
CA LEU A 257 -26.10 9.96 -0.44
C LEU A 257 -26.22 10.06 1.08
N ARG A 258 -25.63 9.09 1.81
CA ARG A 258 -25.73 9.03 3.28
C ARG A 258 -24.34 8.94 3.92
N PRO A 259 -24.02 9.80 4.90
CA PRO A 259 -22.73 9.77 5.56
C PRO A 259 -22.58 8.53 6.44
N THR A 260 -21.35 8.10 6.63
CA THR A 260 -21.02 7.01 7.56
C THR A 260 -21.05 7.54 8.99
N GLN A 261 -21.70 6.79 9.88
CA GLN A 261 -21.80 7.11 11.30
C GLN A 261 -20.43 7.11 11.97
N GLY A 262 -20.21 8.07 12.87
CA GLY A 262 -18.96 8.23 13.60
C GLY A 262 -17.90 9.05 12.86
N VAL A 263 -18.17 9.45 11.61
CA VAL A 263 -17.25 10.28 10.82
C VAL A 263 -17.55 11.76 10.99
N PHE A 264 -18.83 12.15 10.91
CA PHE A 264 -19.24 13.55 10.82
C PHE A 264 -20.10 13.97 12.00
N TRP A 265 -19.64 14.93 12.79
CA TRP A 265 -20.33 15.31 14.02
C TRP A 265 -21.77 15.81 13.77
N LEU A 266 -21.98 16.63 12.73
CA LEU A 266 -23.27 17.26 12.47
C LEU A 266 -24.31 16.22 12.02
N TRP A 267 -23.95 15.34 11.08
CA TRP A 267 -24.86 14.33 10.55
C TRP A 267 -25.20 13.26 11.58
N ASP A 268 -24.24 12.90 12.43
CA ASP A 268 -24.45 12.00 13.55
C ASP A 268 -25.42 12.61 14.59
N SER A 269 -25.24 13.90 14.90
CA SER A 269 -26.11 14.64 15.84
C SER A 269 -27.54 14.79 15.31
N LEU A 270 -27.70 14.83 13.99
CA LEU A 270 -29.01 14.85 13.32
C LEU A 270 -29.61 13.46 13.09
N HIS A 271 -28.92 12.39 13.49
CA HIS A 271 -29.32 10.99 13.24
C HIS A 271 -29.55 10.67 11.75
N LEU A 272 -28.81 11.34 10.85
CA LEU A 272 -28.89 11.15 9.39
C LEU A 272 -27.77 10.25 8.85
N SER A 273 -26.83 9.85 9.70
CA SER A 273 -25.73 8.94 9.41
C SER A 273 -26.13 7.46 9.49
N VAL A 274 -25.40 6.59 8.78
CA VAL A 274 -25.63 5.12 8.80
C VAL A 274 -24.35 4.37 9.17
N ASN A 275 -24.47 3.36 10.02
CA ASN A 275 -23.34 2.49 10.38
C ASN A 275 -22.89 1.65 9.17
N ARG A 276 -21.58 1.58 8.94
CA ARG A 276 -20.96 0.77 7.87
C ARG A 276 -19.70 0.09 8.40
N SER A 277 -19.48 -1.16 8.00
CA SER A 277 -18.31 -1.93 8.44
C SER A 277 -17.72 -2.79 7.32
N SER A 278 -16.45 -3.17 7.51
CA SER A 278 -15.74 -4.09 6.61
C SER A 278 -16.31 -5.53 6.62
N ASN A 279 -17.21 -5.83 7.57
CA ASN A 279 -17.95 -7.09 7.58
C ASN A 279 -19.15 -7.04 6.62
N GLN A 280 -19.73 -5.87 6.43
CA GLN A 280 -20.94 -5.67 5.64
C GLN A 280 -20.65 -5.27 4.18
N PHE A 281 -19.60 -4.49 3.92
CA PHE A 281 -19.32 -3.94 2.59
C PHE A 281 -18.00 -4.43 2.01
N PHE A 282 -17.91 -4.42 0.67
CA PHE A 282 -16.68 -4.68 -0.08
C PHE A 282 -15.69 -3.51 0.01
N GLY A 283 -14.41 -3.77 -0.23
CA GLY A 283 -13.36 -2.77 -0.19
C GLY A 283 -12.84 -2.50 1.24
N SER A 284 -12.64 -1.23 1.57
CA SER A 284 -12.01 -0.80 2.83
C SER A 284 -12.71 0.38 3.46
N GLU A 285 -12.49 0.61 4.76
CA GLU A 285 -13.17 1.66 5.52
C GLU A 285 -13.03 3.07 4.95
N ILE A 286 -11.85 3.39 4.42
CA ILE A 286 -11.60 4.69 3.81
C ILE A 286 -12.54 4.97 2.63
N LEU A 287 -13.04 3.94 1.93
CA LEU A 287 -13.99 4.10 0.81
C LEU A 287 -15.28 4.80 1.24
N TRP A 288 -15.94 4.30 2.29
CA TRP A 288 -17.26 4.81 2.69
C TRP A 288 -17.20 5.95 3.70
N THR A 289 -16.06 6.17 4.35
CA THR A 289 -15.86 7.33 5.23
C THR A 289 -15.52 8.61 4.46
N THR A 290 -14.97 8.51 3.24
CA THR A 290 -14.47 9.67 2.49
C THR A 290 -15.32 10.12 1.30
N THR A 291 -16.34 9.36 0.89
CA THR A 291 -17.05 9.57 -0.39
C THR A 291 -18.38 10.32 -0.27
N PHE A 292 -18.88 10.57 0.94
CA PHE A 292 -20.11 11.34 1.15
C PHE A 292 -20.00 12.74 0.54
N SER A 293 -20.95 13.09 -0.33
CA SER A 293 -20.81 14.28 -1.19
C SER A 293 -22.12 14.89 -1.70
N LEU A 294 -23.28 14.40 -1.24
CA LEU A 294 -24.58 14.84 -1.72
C LEU A 294 -24.77 16.38 -1.73
N PRO A 295 -24.44 17.15 -0.66
CA PRO A 295 -24.59 18.60 -0.68
C PRO A 295 -23.77 19.26 -1.80
N PHE A 296 -22.56 18.75 -2.05
CA PHE A 296 -21.67 19.27 -3.09
C PHE A 296 -22.15 18.95 -4.51
N ILE A 297 -22.69 17.75 -4.72
CA ILE A 297 -23.24 17.34 -6.02
C ILE A 297 -24.44 18.24 -6.40
N LEU A 298 -25.37 18.45 -5.45
CA LEU A 298 -26.56 19.28 -5.68
C LEU A 298 -26.18 20.74 -5.97
N LEU A 299 -25.31 21.33 -5.14
CA LEU A 299 -24.86 22.71 -5.32
C LEU A 299 -24.00 22.90 -6.58
N GLY A 300 -23.16 21.92 -6.92
CA GLY A 300 -22.37 21.94 -8.14
C GLY A 300 -23.24 21.88 -9.40
N GLY A 301 -24.26 21.01 -9.42
CA GLY A 301 -25.24 20.93 -10.51
C GLY A 301 -26.05 22.23 -10.68
N LEU A 302 -26.50 22.82 -9.57
CA LEU A 302 -27.17 24.12 -9.58
C LEU A 302 -26.23 25.23 -10.09
N SER A 303 -24.98 25.23 -9.63
CA SER A 303 -23.95 26.19 -10.03
C SER A 303 -23.69 26.11 -11.53
N TRP A 304 -23.56 24.90 -12.10
CA TRP A 304 -23.47 24.72 -13.54
C TRP A 304 -24.69 25.27 -14.27
N TRP A 305 -25.91 24.91 -13.84
CA TRP A 305 -27.13 25.36 -14.50
C TRP A 305 -27.21 26.89 -14.60
N LYS A 306 -26.82 27.59 -13.53
CA LYS A 306 -26.83 29.06 -13.45
C LYS A 306 -25.68 29.72 -14.20
N THR A 307 -24.53 29.06 -14.35
CA THR A 307 -23.31 29.66 -14.92
C THR A 307 -23.02 29.25 -16.36
N ARG A 308 -23.56 28.12 -16.86
CA ARG A 308 -23.24 27.53 -18.18
C ARG A 308 -23.39 28.45 -19.39
N LYS A 309 -24.30 29.43 -19.32
CA LYS A 309 -24.50 30.42 -20.39
C LYS A 309 -23.56 31.64 -20.27
N LYS A 310 -23.01 31.89 -19.09
CA LYS A 310 -22.24 33.10 -18.75
C LYS A 310 -20.74 32.87 -18.66
N ASN A 311 -20.30 31.65 -18.36
CA ASN A 311 -18.89 31.30 -18.27
C ASN A 311 -18.60 30.05 -19.10
N VAL A 312 -17.69 30.19 -20.06
CA VAL A 312 -17.30 29.09 -20.96
C VAL A 312 -16.73 27.90 -20.18
N LEU A 313 -16.02 28.11 -19.06
CA LEU A 313 -15.42 27.02 -18.28
C LEU A 313 -16.45 26.04 -17.70
N ALA A 314 -17.68 26.49 -17.47
CA ALA A 314 -18.65 25.74 -16.67
C ALA A 314 -18.94 24.34 -17.22
N THR A 315 -19.16 24.20 -18.53
CA THR A 315 -19.43 22.87 -19.10
C THR A 315 -18.17 22.00 -19.15
N GLY A 316 -16.98 22.57 -19.38
CA GLY A 316 -15.73 21.82 -19.30
C GLY A 316 -15.46 21.24 -17.91
N LEU A 317 -15.74 22.02 -16.86
CA LEU A 317 -15.64 21.57 -15.46
C LEU A 317 -16.66 20.50 -15.11
N LEU A 318 -17.88 20.59 -15.66
CA LEU A 318 -18.89 19.53 -15.50
C LEU A 318 -18.47 18.24 -16.19
N LEU A 319 -17.93 18.30 -17.40
CA LEU A 319 -17.40 17.12 -18.11
C LEU A 319 -16.27 16.46 -17.34
N MET A 320 -15.35 17.26 -16.80
CA MET A 320 -14.30 16.78 -15.91
C MET A 320 -14.90 16.11 -14.66
N SER A 321 -15.95 16.70 -14.08
CA SER A 321 -16.61 16.13 -12.91
C SER A 321 -17.25 14.76 -13.21
N PHE A 322 -17.99 14.66 -14.32
CA PHE A 322 -18.58 13.40 -14.78
C PHE A 322 -17.52 12.34 -15.05
N PHE A 323 -16.41 12.70 -15.69
CA PHE A 323 -15.31 11.76 -15.91
C PHE A 323 -14.72 11.26 -14.59
N GLY A 324 -14.48 12.16 -13.62
CA GLY A 324 -14.02 11.79 -12.29
C GLY A 324 -14.96 10.82 -11.58
N LEU A 325 -16.27 11.08 -11.60
CA LEU A 325 -17.27 10.19 -11.02
C LEU A 325 -17.34 8.84 -11.76
N TRP A 326 -17.30 8.85 -13.09
CA TRP A 326 -17.29 7.64 -13.91
C TRP A 326 -16.09 6.76 -13.62
N MET A 327 -14.90 7.34 -13.48
CA MET A 327 -13.71 6.61 -13.01
C MET A 327 -13.87 6.15 -11.55
N ALA A 328 -14.47 6.95 -10.68
CA ALA A 328 -14.63 6.63 -9.26
C ALA A 328 -15.54 5.44 -8.99
N MET A 329 -16.53 5.19 -9.86
CA MET A 329 -17.36 3.98 -9.78
C MET A 329 -16.54 2.69 -9.99
N GLY A 330 -15.36 2.76 -10.60
CA GLY A 330 -14.60 1.57 -10.98
C GLY A 330 -15.35 0.75 -12.04
N PRO A 331 -14.99 -0.53 -12.29
CA PRO A 331 -15.51 -1.32 -13.39
C PRO A 331 -16.97 -1.78 -13.26
N SER A 332 -17.65 -1.43 -12.16
CA SER A 332 -19.02 -1.87 -11.86
C SER A 332 -19.85 -0.81 -11.14
N ILE A 333 -21.13 -0.71 -11.48
CA ILE A 333 -22.13 0.09 -10.78
C ILE A 333 -22.61 -0.68 -9.55
N LYS A 334 -22.65 0.00 -8.41
CA LYS A 334 -23.00 -0.55 -7.10
C LYS A 334 -24.01 0.34 -6.40
N ILE A 335 -25.07 -0.27 -5.88
CA ILE A 335 -26.11 0.40 -5.10
C ILE A 335 -26.42 -0.50 -3.92
N ASN A 336 -25.93 -0.12 -2.75
CA ASN A 336 -26.06 -0.87 -1.51
C ASN A 336 -25.60 -2.34 -1.65
N SER A 337 -24.49 -2.57 -2.36
CA SER A 337 -23.93 -3.90 -2.58
C SER A 337 -23.28 -4.42 -1.29
N THR A 338 -23.93 -5.38 -0.63
CA THR A 338 -23.46 -5.98 0.63
C THR A 338 -22.69 -7.29 0.40
N LYS A 339 -21.74 -7.54 1.28
CA LYS A 339 -20.89 -8.72 1.29
C LYS A 339 -21.52 -9.88 2.09
N PRO A 340 -21.58 -11.11 1.54
CA PRO A 340 -21.98 -12.30 2.29
C PRO A 340 -21.03 -12.63 3.45
N TYR A 341 -21.53 -13.35 4.45
CA TYR A 341 -20.72 -13.83 5.57
C TYR A 341 -19.57 -14.71 5.04
N SER A 342 -18.36 -14.55 5.61
CA SER A 342 -17.11 -15.25 5.23
C SER A 342 -16.43 -14.86 3.91
N MET A 343 -16.98 -13.93 3.13
CA MET A 343 -16.36 -13.47 1.88
C MET A 343 -15.18 -12.50 2.12
N SER A 344 -14.20 -12.54 1.22
CA SER A 344 -13.05 -11.63 1.21
C SER A 344 -13.47 -10.18 0.94
N ARG A 345 -12.52 -9.23 1.03
CA ARG A 345 -12.81 -7.81 0.71
C ARG A 345 -12.97 -7.56 -0.79
N GLU A 346 -12.55 -8.49 -1.63
CA GLU A 346 -12.69 -8.39 -3.09
C GLU A 346 -14.13 -8.68 -3.52
N MET A 347 -14.52 -8.13 -4.67
CA MET A 347 -15.91 -8.15 -5.12
C MET A 347 -16.04 -8.88 -6.46
N PRO A 348 -16.60 -10.11 -6.46
CA PRO A 348 -16.97 -10.80 -7.68
C PRO A 348 -18.00 -10.02 -8.50
N HIS A 349 -18.02 -10.27 -9.81
CA HIS A 349 -18.92 -9.56 -10.74
C HIS A 349 -20.42 -9.76 -10.45
N GLU A 350 -20.80 -10.88 -9.82
CA GLU A 350 -22.20 -11.22 -9.49
C GLU A 350 -22.84 -10.29 -8.45
N TYR A 351 -22.03 -9.58 -7.63
CA TYR A 351 -22.53 -8.63 -6.63
C TYR A 351 -22.68 -7.20 -7.18
N ALA A 352 -22.29 -6.99 -8.44
CA ALA A 352 -22.44 -5.72 -9.13
C ALA A 352 -23.78 -5.65 -9.85
N LEU A 353 -24.36 -4.46 -9.95
CA LEU A 353 -25.61 -4.24 -10.72
C LEU A 353 -25.36 -4.40 -12.22
N MET A 354 -24.30 -3.76 -12.73
CA MET A 354 -23.88 -3.81 -14.13
C MET A 354 -22.45 -3.27 -14.29
N PRO A 355 -21.72 -3.59 -15.38
CA PRO A 355 -20.43 -2.98 -15.66
C PRO A 355 -20.54 -1.50 -16.03
N THR A 356 -19.52 -0.69 -15.72
CA THR A 356 -19.46 0.75 -16.11
C THR A 356 -18.77 1.00 -17.45
N GLY A 357 -18.08 0.01 -18.00
CA GLY A 357 -17.28 0.10 -19.22
C GLY A 357 -15.86 0.69 -19.05
N ASN A 358 -15.49 1.19 -17.86
CA ASN A 358 -14.13 1.74 -17.65
C ASN A 358 -13.05 0.67 -17.37
N ALA A 359 -13.44 -0.61 -17.33
CA ALA A 359 -12.53 -1.74 -17.10
C ALA A 359 -11.39 -1.79 -18.14
N SER A 360 -11.68 -1.43 -19.40
CA SER A 360 -10.69 -1.38 -20.48
C SER A 360 -9.58 -0.37 -20.20
N LEU A 361 -9.90 0.80 -19.64
CA LEU A 361 -8.89 1.80 -19.26
C LEU A 361 -7.99 1.24 -18.16
N SER A 362 -8.60 0.61 -17.15
CA SER A 362 -7.88 0.01 -16.02
C SER A 362 -7.04 -1.22 -16.41
N LYS A 363 -7.30 -1.83 -17.57
CA LYS A 363 -6.56 -3.01 -18.06
C LYS A 363 -5.46 -2.66 -19.05
N TYR A 364 -5.69 -1.70 -19.94
CA TYR A 364 -4.84 -1.51 -21.11
C TYR A 364 -4.11 -0.17 -21.13
N LEU A 365 -4.57 0.84 -20.37
CA LEU A 365 -3.97 2.17 -20.42
C LEU A 365 -2.94 2.35 -19.29
N PRO A 366 -1.65 2.59 -19.62
CA PRO A 366 -0.63 2.85 -18.62
C PRO A 366 -1.02 4.00 -17.68
N GLY A 367 -0.60 3.89 -16.42
CA GLY A 367 -1.03 4.79 -15.34
C GLY A 367 -2.39 4.42 -14.76
N PHE A 368 -3.42 4.18 -15.58
CA PHE A 368 -4.75 3.79 -15.08
C PHE A 368 -4.76 2.42 -14.42
N GLN A 369 -3.98 1.48 -14.95
CA GLN A 369 -3.78 0.15 -14.37
C GLN A 369 -3.20 0.16 -12.95
N GLU A 370 -2.51 1.24 -12.58
CA GLU A 370 -1.91 1.44 -11.25
C GLU A 370 -2.91 2.07 -10.26
N MET A 371 -4.00 2.64 -10.76
CA MET A 371 -5.03 3.33 -9.96
C MET A 371 -6.08 2.34 -9.42
N ARG A 372 -5.61 1.31 -8.71
CA ARG A 372 -6.38 0.13 -8.25
C ARG A 372 -7.48 0.38 -7.21
N GLU A 373 -7.50 1.55 -6.59
CA GLU A 373 -8.55 2.08 -5.74
C GLU A 373 -9.35 3.19 -6.46
N PRO A 374 -10.37 2.85 -7.27
CA PRO A 374 -11.03 3.81 -8.16
C PRO A 374 -11.70 4.97 -7.42
N TYR A 375 -12.29 4.75 -6.25
CA TYR A 375 -13.05 5.78 -5.52
C TYR A 375 -12.31 7.10 -5.31
N ARG A 376 -10.98 7.07 -5.26
CA ARG A 376 -10.13 8.27 -5.12
C ARG A 376 -10.36 9.27 -6.26
N TRP A 377 -10.76 8.82 -7.46
CA TRP A 377 -11.16 9.69 -8.59
C TRP A 377 -12.33 10.62 -8.27
N MET A 378 -13.07 10.37 -7.18
CA MET A 378 -14.08 11.29 -6.68
C MET A 378 -13.50 12.66 -6.32
N ALA A 379 -12.21 12.73 -5.95
CA ALA A 379 -11.52 14.01 -5.74
C ALA A 379 -11.56 14.89 -6.99
N LEU A 380 -11.32 14.34 -8.19
CA LEU A 380 -11.46 15.09 -9.45
C LEU A 380 -12.90 15.51 -9.72
N SER A 381 -13.86 14.64 -9.39
CA SER A 381 -15.28 14.96 -9.50
C SER A 381 -15.66 16.19 -8.66
N LEU A 382 -15.29 16.14 -7.39
CA LEU A 382 -15.58 17.20 -6.42
C LEU A 382 -14.81 18.48 -6.70
N LEU A 383 -13.59 18.39 -7.24
CA LEU A 383 -12.85 19.56 -7.70
C LEU A 383 -13.62 20.32 -8.79
N GLY A 384 -14.14 19.61 -9.81
CA GLY A 384 -14.91 20.24 -10.88
C GLY A 384 -16.17 20.93 -10.36
N LEU A 385 -16.90 20.27 -9.47
CA LEU A 385 -18.09 20.82 -8.80
C LEU A 385 -17.75 21.99 -7.88
N TRP A 386 -16.62 21.94 -7.18
CA TRP A 386 -16.16 23.02 -6.31
C TRP A 386 -15.77 24.25 -7.13
N ILE A 387 -15.02 24.12 -8.23
CA ILE A 387 -14.69 25.25 -9.12
C ILE A 387 -15.97 25.85 -9.73
N LEU A 388 -16.94 25.02 -10.11
CA LEU A 388 -18.27 25.49 -10.56
C LEU A 388 -18.96 26.36 -9.51
N GLN A 389 -18.92 25.95 -8.24
CA GLN A 389 -19.44 26.74 -7.13
C GLN A 389 -18.68 28.06 -6.98
N LEU A 390 -17.34 28.09 -7.12
CA LEU A 390 -16.57 29.34 -7.11
C LEU A 390 -17.05 30.32 -8.18
N ILE A 391 -17.26 29.85 -9.42
CA ILE A 391 -17.73 30.69 -10.53
C ILE A 391 -19.13 31.23 -10.23
N PHE A 392 -20.02 30.40 -9.68
CA PHE A 392 -21.37 30.81 -9.32
C PHE A 392 -21.36 31.87 -8.21
N LEU A 393 -20.55 31.67 -7.17
CA LEU A 393 -20.38 32.63 -6.08
C LEU A 393 -19.77 33.96 -6.55
N ALA A 394 -18.76 33.90 -7.43
CA ALA A 394 -18.14 35.10 -8.00
C ALA A 394 -19.11 35.94 -8.85
N GLN A 395 -20.08 35.30 -9.50
CA GLN A 395 -21.15 35.99 -10.25
C GLN A 395 -22.24 36.56 -9.34
N THR A 396 -22.61 35.84 -8.28
CA THR A 396 -23.72 36.24 -7.40
C THR A 396 -23.35 37.38 -6.45
N GLN A 397 -22.12 37.42 -5.94
CA GLN A 397 -21.66 38.51 -5.07
C GLN A 397 -21.65 39.90 -5.76
N LYS A 398 -21.69 39.94 -7.11
CA LYS A 398 -21.79 41.20 -7.87
C LYS A 398 -23.21 41.76 -7.94
N SER A 399 -24.22 40.99 -7.52
CA SER A 399 -25.63 41.39 -7.59
C SER A 399 -26.08 42.01 -6.26
N LEU A 400 -26.59 43.24 -6.31
CA LEU A 400 -27.17 43.95 -5.15
C LEU A 400 -28.30 43.18 -4.45
N ARG A 401 -28.94 42.24 -5.16
CA ARG A 401 -30.06 41.42 -4.66
C ARG A 401 -29.63 40.39 -3.61
N TYR A 402 -28.37 39.96 -3.64
CA TYR A 402 -27.83 38.98 -2.69
C TYR A 402 -26.86 39.69 -1.75
N ARG A 403 -27.27 39.90 -0.51
CA ARG A 403 -26.36 40.42 0.53
C ARG A 403 -25.21 39.43 0.72
N SER A 404 -23.97 39.91 0.62
CA SER A 404 -22.73 39.15 0.79
C SER A 404 -22.75 38.20 2.02
N SER A 405 -23.44 38.61 3.09
CA SER A 405 -23.62 37.83 4.31
C SER A 405 -24.26 36.44 4.11
N TRP A 406 -25.20 36.26 3.18
CA TRP A 406 -25.83 34.96 2.95
C TRP A 406 -24.87 33.94 2.33
N ILE A 407 -23.98 34.38 1.44
CA ILE A 407 -22.96 33.53 0.84
C ILE A 407 -22.01 33.01 1.92
N VAL A 408 -21.61 33.87 2.86
CA VAL A 408 -20.78 33.49 4.00
C VAL A 408 -21.48 32.44 4.86
N ILE A 409 -22.76 32.63 5.19
CA ILE A 409 -23.54 31.67 5.98
C ILE A 409 -23.60 30.30 5.29
N ILE A 410 -23.87 30.26 3.98
CA ILE A 410 -23.93 28.99 3.22
C ILE A 410 -22.57 28.29 3.22
N LEU A 411 -21.48 29.02 2.98
CA LEU A 411 -20.13 28.45 3.00
C LEU A 411 -19.76 27.89 4.37
N VAL A 412 -20.07 28.63 5.44
CA VAL A 412 -19.85 28.17 6.82
C VAL A 412 -20.67 26.91 7.09
N ALA A 413 -21.95 26.89 6.72
CA ALA A 413 -22.80 25.71 6.88
C ALA A 413 -22.22 24.48 6.14
N LEU A 414 -21.73 24.66 4.91
CA LEU A 414 -21.09 23.58 4.16
C LEU A 414 -19.79 23.08 4.81
N ILE A 415 -18.96 23.99 5.33
CA ILE A 415 -17.76 23.61 6.09
C ILE A 415 -18.16 22.75 7.30
N LEU A 416 -19.16 23.19 8.08
CA LEU A 416 -19.64 22.47 9.25
C LEU A 416 -20.12 21.05 8.92
N THR A 417 -20.73 20.84 7.74
CA THR A 417 -21.19 19.51 7.29
C THR A 417 -20.06 18.51 7.01
N ASN A 418 -18.82 18.99 6.85
CA ASN A 418 -17.67 18.15 6.55
C ASN A 418 -16.77 17.85 7.76
N LEU A 419 -16.96 18.57 8.87
CA LEU A 419 -16.07 18.46 10.02
C LEU A 419 -16.23 17.10 10.73
N PRO A 420 -15.13 16.53 11.26
CA PRO A 420 -15.18 15.30 12.03
C PRO A 420 -15.54 15.56 13.50
N HIS A 421 -15.59 14.50 14.29
CA HIS A 421 -15.57 14.58 15.75
C HIS A 421 -14.21 15.06 16.26
N LEU A 422 -14.01 16.39 16.26
CA LEU A 422 -12.71 17.04 16.50
C LEU A 422 -11.96 16.53 17.74
N ARG A 423 -12.66 16.31 18.85
CA ARG A 423 -12.02 15.84 20.10
C ARG A 423 -11.36 14.47 19.93
N ALA A 424 -12.05 13.52 19.28
CA ALA A 424 -11.51 12.18 19.03
C ALA A 424 -10.35 12.25 18.04
N THR A 425 -10.55 12.99 16.94
CA THR A 425 -9.53 13.20 15.90
C THR A 425 -8.24 13.83 16.45
N TRP A 426 -8.33 14.89 17.25
CA TRP A 426 -7.18 15.52 17.89
C TRP A 426 -6.49 14.62 18.90
N HIS A 427 -7.25 13.80 19.62
CA HIS A 427 -6.67 12.81 20.51
C HIS A 427 -5.79 11.81 19.74
N HIS A 428 -6.28 11.29 18.60
CA HIS A 428 -5.50 10.41 17.74
C HIS A 428 -4.21 11.08 17.22
N TYR A 429 -4.29 12.31 16.70
CA TYR A 429 -3.09 13.01 16.22
C TYR A 429 -2.04 13.28 17.30
N SER A 430 -2.48 13.62 18.52
CA SER A 430 -1.57 13.77 19.66
C SER A 430 -0.98 12.42 20.09
N GLN A 431 -1.79 11.35 20.08
CA GLN A 431 -1.30 9.99 20.34
C GLN A 431 -0.25 9.56 19.32
N TYR A 432 -0.43 9.86 18.02
CA TYR A 432 0.56 9.53 17.00
C TYR A 432 1.92 10.18 17.29
N GLN A 433 1.94 11.46 17.66
CA GLN A 433 3.17 12.15 18.06
C GLN A 433 3.82 11.50 19.28
N LYS A 434 3.03 11.18 20.31
CA LYS A 434 3.54 10.51 21.52
C LYS A 434 4.10 9.13 21.21
N SER A 435 3.40 8.33 20.41
CA SER A 435 3.83 7.01 19.98
C SER A 435 5.14 7.08 19.16
N PHE A 436 5.32 8.10 18.32
CA PHE A 436 6.58 8.32 17.62
C PHE A 436 7.75 8.60 18.60
N CYS A 437 7.52 9.43 19.62
CA CYS A 437 8.51 9.66 20.68
C CYS A 437 8.83 8.37 21.46
N GLN A 438 7.82 7.55 21.75
CA GLN A 438 8.02 6.27 22.44
C GLN A 438 8.83 5.29 21.58
N ILE A 439 8.64 5.23 20.26
CA ILE A 439 9.47 4.42 19.36
C ILE A 439 10.96 4.80 19.51
N ASN A 440 11.28 6.09 19.59
CA ASN A 440 12.67 6.53 19.79
C ASN A 440 13.24 6.04 21.13
N GLN A 441 12.45 6.11 22.19
CA GLN A 441 12.89 5.78 23.55
C GLN A 441 12.91 4.27 23.83
N GLU A 442 11.94 3.53 23.33
CA GLU A 442 11.67 2.13 23.69
C GLU A 442 12.11 1.12 22.62
N LEU A 443 12.33 1.54 21.37
CA LEU A 443 12.86 0.68 20.31
C LEU A 443 14.25 1.12 19.86
N ILE A 444 14.40 2.36 19.38
CA ILE A 444 15.66 2.81 18.76
C ILE A 444 16.78 2.86 19.79
N ARG A 445 16.56 3.45 20.96
CA ARG A 445 17.58 3.54 22.00
C ARG A 445 18.07 2.14 22.45
N PRO A 446 17.21 1.17 22.81
CA PRO A 446 17.66 -0.20 23.09
C PRO A 446 18.40 -0.85 21.92
N LEU A 447 17.87 -0.75 20.69
CA LEU A 447 18.50 -1.35 19.51
C LEU A 447 19.89 -0.77 19.24
N SER A 448 20.12 0.51 19.59
CA SER A 448 21.42 1.16 19.42
C SER A 448 22.52 0.61 20.35
N PHE A 449 22.14 -0.05 21.45
CA PHE A 449 23.09 -0.78 22.30
C PHE A 449 23.34 -2.21 21.80
N ASP A 450 22.36 -2.78 21.10
CA ASP A 450 22.39 -4.17 20.67
C ASP A 450 22.94 -4.33 19.24
N LEU A 451 22.94 -3.27 18.43
CA LEU A 451 23.40 -3.22 17.03
C LEU A 451 24.49 -2.16 16.83
N THR A 452 25.37 -2.38 15.84
CA THR A 452 26.44 -1.46 15.48
C THR A 452 26.10 -0.72 14.19
N LYS A 453 26.52 0.55 14.10
CA LYS A 453 26.38 1.33 12.86
C LYS A 453 27.08 0.61 11.71
N GLY A 454 26.41 0.49 10.57
CA GLY A 454 26.91 -0.22 9.39
C GLY A 454 26.63 -1.73 9.35
N ASP A 455 26.12 -2.32 10.45
CA ASP A 455 25.73 -3.74 10.51
C ASP A 455 24.75 -4.06 9.36
N ARG A 456 24.96 -5.20 8.70
CA ARG A 456 23.97 -5.81 7.80
C ARG A 456 23.00 -6.62 8.63
N VAL A 457 21.73 -6.23 8.59
CA VAL A 457 20.72 -6.79 9.49
C VAL A 457 19.57 -7.37 8.70
N ALA A 458 19.14 -8.58 9.05
CA ALA A 458 17.87 -9.12 8.58
C ALA A 458 16.86 -9.13 9.73
N PHE A 459 15.65 -8.65 9.46
CA PHE A 459 14.53 -8.74 10.38
C PHE A 459 13.67 -9.93 9.94
N VAL A 460 13.51 -10.93 10.82
CA VAL A 460 12.88 -12.21 10.45
C VAL A 460 11.73 -12.53 11.43
N PRO A 461 10.55 -12.96 10.93
CA PRO A 461 10.18 -13.06 9.52
C PRO A 461 10.00 -11.68 8.89
N TYR A 462 10.34 -11.55 7.60
CA TYR A 462 10.14 -10.29 6.88
C TYR A 462 8.68 -10.11 6.48
N ARG A 463 8.23 -8.85 6.42
CA ARG A 463 6.91 -8.46 5.90
C ARG A 463 7.04 -7.17 5.10
N ASN A 464 5.91 -6.47 4.92
CA ASN A 464 5.89 -5.09 4.44
C ASN A 464 6.17 -4.13 5.61
N ASP A 465 7.43 -4.04 6.03
CA ASP A 465 7.84 -3.51 7.34
C ASP A 465 8.01 -1.96 7.31
N TYR A 466 6.92 -1.19 7.42
CA TYR A 466 6.95 0.29 7.35
C TYR A 466 7.79 0.93 8.47
N LEU A 467 7.67 0.44 9.71
CA LEU A 467 8.42 0.99 10.85
C LEU A 467 9.93 0.78 10.71
N LEU A 468 10.33 -0.31 10.04
CA LEU A 468 11.73 -0.62 9.86
C LEU A 468 12.49 0.45 9.06
N ASN A 469 11.84 1.11 8.09
CA ASN A 469 12.49 2.15 7.30
C ASN A 469 13.07 3.24 8.20
N TYR A 470 12.32 3.65 9.23
CA TYR A 470 12.81 4.61 10.21
C TYR A 470 13.84 4.00 11.15
N LEU A 471 13.59 2.81 11.71
CA LEU A 471 14.52 2.15 12.64
C LEU A 471 15.91 2.00 12.02
N SER A 472 15.98 1.45 10.81
CA SER A 472 17.23 1.17 10.12
C SER A 472 18.01 2.44 9.77
N ALA A 473 17.31 3.48 9.31
CA ALA A 473 17.91 4.78 9.02
C ALA A 473 18.40 5.49 10.29
N ALA A 474 17.61 5.51 11.36
CA ALA A 474 18.00 6.12 12.63
C ALA A 474 19.19 5.42 13.30
N LEU A 475 19.24 4.08 13.22
CA LEU A 475 20.34 3.26 13.74
C LEU A 475 21.58 3.27 12.82
N LYS A 476 21.47 3.82 11.61
CA LYS A 476 22.50 3.78 10.56
C LYS A 476 22.99 2.37 10.25
N ILE A 477 22.08 1.40 10.22
CA ILE A 477 22.35 0.02 9.79
C ILE A 477 21.99 -0.16 8.32
N ARG A 478 22.29 -1.35 7.76
CA ARG A 478 21.91 -1.77 6.41
C ARG A 478 20.95 -2.97 6.50
N ALA A 479 19.66 -2.70 6.47
CA ALA A 479 18.64 -3.74 6.57
C ALA A 479 18.26 -4.31 5.21
N TYR A 480 18.07 -5.63 5.11
CA TYR A 480 17.53 -6.27 3.89
C TYR A 480 16.07 -5.87 3.66
N ASN A 481 15.29 -5.94 4.73
CA ASN A 481 13.87 -5.63 4.78
C ASN A 481 13.59 -4.15 4.44
N ILE A 482 12.38 -3.89 3.92
CA ILE A 482 11.89 -2.55 3.55
C ILE A 482 10.35 -2.54 3.58
N GLY A 483 9.78 -1.41 3.96
CA GLY A 483 8.36 -1.11 3.88
C GLY A 483 7.96 -0.38 2.59
N GLY A 484 6.70 -0.55 2.20
CA GLY A 484 6.13 -0.25 0.88
C GLY A 484 6.04 -1.54 0.06
N ASP A 485 4.83 -1.91 -0.39
CA ASP A 485 4.61 -3.14 -1.17
C ASP A 485 5.46 -3.16 -2.45
N LYS A 486 5.46 -2.02 -3.16
CA LYS A 486 6.27 -1.76 -4.35
C LYS A 486 7.77 -1.81 -4.05
N ASN A 487 8.18 -1.22 -2.93
CA ASN A 487 9.57 -1.18 -2.49
C ASN A 487 10.11 -2.55 -2.08
N LEU A 488 9.30 -3.36 -1.38
CA LEU A 488 9.64 -4.72 -0.99
C LEU A 488 9.76 -5.64 -2.20
N ALA A 489 8.82 -5.56 -3.15
CA ALA A 489 8.88 -6.33 -4.37
C ALA A 489 10.16 -6.05 -5.19
N GLU A 490 10.64 -4.81 -5.16
CA GLU A 490 11.89 -4.41 -5.81
C GLU A 490 13.11 -4.94 -5.05
N ALA A 491 13.24 -4.65 -3.76
CA ALA A 491 14.40 -5.03 -2.95
C ALA A 491 14.64 -6.55 -2.96
N ARG A 492 13.57 -7.36 -2.94
CA ARG A 492 13.65 -8.83 -2.95
C ARG A 492 14.38 -9.40 -4.16
N GLN A 493 14.33 -8.73 -5.30
CA GLN A 493 15.02 -9.18 -6.52
C GLN A 493 16.54 -9.18 -6.35
N TYR A 494 17.06 -8.32 -5.47
CA TYR A 494 18.48 -8.15 -5.20
C TYR A 494 18.95 -8.88 -3.94
N TRP A 495 18.05 -9.50 -3.18
CA TRP A 495 18.41 -10.22 -1.98
C TRP A 495 19.28 -11.44 -2.30
N PRO A 496 20.28 -11.77 -1.45
CA PRO A 496 20.98 -13.04 -1.54
C PRO A 496 20.00 -14.21 -1.51
N SER A 497 20.32 -15.30 -2.21
CA SER A 497 19.45 -16.48 -2.30
C SER A 497 18.98 -16.95 -0.93
N LEU A 498 19.86 -16.99 0.07
CA LEU A 498 19.53 -17.38 1.43
C LEU A 498 18.45 -16.49 2.09
N MET A 499 18.51 -15.17 1.88
CA MET A 499 17.51 -14.24 2.39
C MET A 499 16.16 -14.42 1.66
N GLN A 500 16.18 -14.70 0.35
CA GLN A 500 14.96 -14.96 -0.43
C GLN A 500 14.18 -16.19 0.03
N HIS A 501 14.84 -17.17 0.65
CA HIS A 501 14.20 -18.39 1.13
C HIS A 501 13.39 -18.20 2.41
N PHE A 502 13.62 -17.13 3.18
CA PHE A 502 12.80 -16.86 4.36
C PHE A 502 11.33 -16.69 3.96
N SER A 503 10.43 -17.16 4.81
CA SER A 503 9.00 -17.02 4.54
C SER A 503 8.52 -15.62 4.90
N SER A 504 7.70 -15.04 4.03
CA SER A 504 6.95 -13.82 4.34
C SER A 504 5.90 -14.12 5.41
N ASN A 505 5.75 -13.25 6.41
CA ASN A 505 4.73 -13.28 7.47
C ASN A 505 4.79 -14.38 8.53
N TYR A 506 5.47 -15.50 8.32
CA TYR A 506 5.54 -16.60 9.30
C TYR A 506 6.95 -17.15 9.51
N VAL A 507 7.15 -17.75 10.68
CA VAL A 507 8.39 -18.43 11.05
C VAL A 507 8.32 -19.87 10.53
N ASP A 508 9.22 -20.22 9.60
CA ASP A 508 9.28 -21.58 9.06
C ASP A 508 10.04 -22.54 10.00
N PRO A 509 9.80 -23.87 9.91
CA PRO A 509 10.46 -24.85 10.79
C PRO A 509 11.99 -24.87 10.72
N PHE A 510 12.58 -24.30 9.67
CA PHE A 510 14.03 -24.24 9.44
C PHE A 510 14.62 -22.85 9.78
N ALA A 511 13.82 -21.96 10.40
CA ALA A 511 14.23 -20.59 10.70
C ALA A 511 15.53 -20.53 11.51
N THR A 512 15.65 -21.30 12.61
CA THR A 512 16.89 -21.39 13.41
C THR A 512 18.12 -21.64 12.55
N TYR A 513 18.01 -22.62 11.65
CA TYR A 513 19.11 -23.05 10.81
C TYR A 513 19.49 -22.01 9.75
N ARG A 514 18.50 -21.40 9.10
CA ARG A 514 18.71 -20.34 8.11
C ARG A 514 19.31 -19.08 8.72
N ILE A 515 18.87 -18.73 9.95
CA ILE A 515 19.45 -17.65 10.76
C ILE A 515 20.93 -17.90 10.99
N LEU A 516 21.29 -19.11 11.42
CA LEU A 516 22.70 -19.48 11.63
C LEU A 516 23.50 -19.41 10.33
N LEU A 517 22.95 -19.83 9.19
CA LEU A 517 23.68 -19.74 7.93
C LEU A 517 23.89 -18.28 7.51
N LEU A 518 22.89 -17.40 7.63
CA LEU A 518 23.04 -15.98 7.27
C LEU A 518 24.19 -15.33 8.05
N LEU A 519 24.23 -15.64 9.35
CA LEU A 519 25.29 -15.19 10.24
C LEU A 519 26.65 -15.83 9.89
N ALA A 520 26.71 -17.16 9.77
CA ALA A 520 27.97 -17.90 9.58
C ALA A 520 28.64 -17.65 8.22
N THR A 521 27.85 -17.36 7.19
CA THR A 521 28.33 -16.96 5.85
C THR A 521 28.71 -15.49 5.79
N GLY A 522 28.44 -14.72 6.86
CA GLY A 522 28.71 -13.29 6.89
C GLY A 522 27.84 -12.51 5.91
N GLN A 523 26.65 -13.00 5.58
CA GLN A 523 25.66 -12.23 4.80
C GLN A 523 24.94 -11.22 5.71
N ALA A 524 24.65 -11.61 6.95
CA ALA A 524 24.19 -10.70 8.00
C ALA A 524 25.18 -10.67 9.17
N ASP A 525 25.34 -9.49 9.76
CA ASP A 525 26.14 -9.27 10.97
C ASP A 525 25.27 -9.48 12.24
N ALA A 526 23.96 -9.23 12.13
CA ALA A 526 22.98 -9.50 13.17
C ALA A 526 21.63 -9.90 12.58
N ILE A 527 20.85 -10.67 13.34
CA ILE A 527 19.44 -10.98 13.02
C ILE A 527 18.56 -10.40 14.12
N VAL A 528 17.51 -9.70 13.72
CA VAL A 528 16.50 -9.16 14.64
C VAL A 528 15.21 -9.97 14.49
N LEU A 529 14.69 -10.40 15.62
CA LEU A 529 13.49 -11.20 15.77
C LEU A 529 12.41 -10.34 16.45
N PRO A 530 11.61 -9.56 15.71
CA PRO A 530 10.62 -8.66 16.28
C PRO A 530 9.43 -9.43 16.86
N TYR A 531 9.02 -9.06 18.08
CA TYR A 531 7.76 -9.53 18.68
C TYR A 531 6.57 -8.69 18.24
N THR A 532 6.84 -7.47 17.79
CA THR A 532 5.84 -6.49 17.39
C THR A 532 5.54 -6.52 15.92
N SER A 533 4.39 -5.96 15.55
CA SER A 533 4.07 -5.70 14.15
C SER A 533 4.88 -4.53 13.62
N MET A 534 5.74 -4.81 12.65
CA MET A 534 6.42 -3.79 11.84
C MET A 534 5.60 -3.41 10.59
N PHE A 535 4.45 -4.06 10.39
CA PHE A 535 3.57 -3.93 9.22
C PHE A 535 2.76 -2.62 9.23
N TRP A 536 1.95 -2.41 8.18
CA TRP A 536 0.92 -1.36 8.11
C TRP A 536 0.05 -1.40 9.38
N GLY A 537 0.09 -0.32 10.18
CA GLY A 537 -0.43 -0.31 11.56
C GLY A 537 0.63 -0.03 12.63
N ALA A 538 1.64 0.80 12.34
CA ALA A 538 2.59 1.27 13.37
C ALA A 538 1.88 2.00 14.53
N GLU A 539 0.60 2.35 14.36
CA GLU A 539 -0.30 2.85 15.40
C GLU A 539 -0.39 1.90 16.61
N GLU A 540 -0.23 0.59 16.40
CA GLU A 540 -0.19 -0.44 17.45
C GLU A 540 1.21 -1.06 17.59
N TRP A 541 2.27 -0.30 17.34
CA TRP A 541 3.66 -0.82 17.33
C TRP A 541 4.07 -1.53 18.62
N SER A 542 3.44 -1.26 19.76
CA SER A 542 3.73 -1.88 21.05
C SER A 542 3.09 -3.28 21.23
N SER A 543 2.21 -3.70 20.32
CA SER A 543 1.50 -4.98 20.42
C SER A 543 2.41 -6.17 20.11
N LEU A 544 2.51 -7.15 21.02
CA LEU A 544 3.43 -8.29 20.96
C LEU A 544 2.88 -9.51 20.19
N VAL A 545 2.15 -9.27 19.09
CA VAL A 545 1.38 -10.29 18.35
C VAL A 545 2.23 -11.48 17.87
N PHE A 546 3.53 -11.27 17.64
CA PHE A 546 4.42 -12.30 17.06
C PHE A 546 5.30 -13.02 18.06
N ARG A 547 5.25 -12.65 19.35
CA ARG A 547 6.09 -13.26 20.38
C ARG A 547 5.97 -14.79 20.39
N GLY A 548 4.74 -15.31 20.42
CA GLY A 548 4.49 -16.76 20.46
C GLY A 548 5.01 -17.53 19.25
N ALA A 549 5.11 -16.90 18.07
CA ALA A 549 5.64 -17.54 16.87
C ALA A 549 7.18 -17.58 16.85
N VAL A 550 7.83 -16.62 17.50
CA VAL A 550 9.29 -16.40 17.42
C VAL A 550 10.03 -16.99 18.62
N GLU A 551 9.38 -17.09 19.79
CA GLU A 551 9.96 -17.66 21.02
C GLU A 551 10.55 -19.07 20.82
N PRO A 552 9.90 -20.02 20.10
CA PRO A 552 10.49 -21.35 19.88
C PRO A 552 11.82 -21.33 19.11
N VAL A 553 11.98 -20.38 18.19
CA VAL A 553 13.25 -20.19 17.45
C VAL A 553 14.31 -19.60 18.36
N ILE A 554 13.94 -18.65 19.21
CA ILE A 554 14.83 -18.06 20.21
C ILE A 554 15.35 -19.13 21.17
N GLU A 555 14.47 -19.94 21.76
CA GLU A 555 14.85 -21.04 22.66
C GLU A 555 15.76 -22.07 21.97
N SER A 556 15.54 -22.30 20.67
CA SER A 556 16.38 -23.18 19.85
C SER A 556 17.78 -22.61 19.65
N LEU A 557 17.88 -21.30 19.38
CA LEU A 557 19.15 -20.59 19.20
C LEU A 557 19.95 -20.46 20.50
N GLU A 558 19.28 -20.23 21.64
CA GLU A 558 19.92 -20.11 22.96
C GLU A 558 20.68 -21.37 23.38
N LYS A 559 20.22 -22.54 22.93
CA LYS A 559 20.88 -23.83 23.20
C LYS A 559 22.19 -24.02 22.43
N LEU A 560 22.49 -23.14 21.46
CA LEU A 560 23.64 -23.29 20.59
C LEU A 560 24.85 -22.49 21.11
N PRO A 561 26.06 -23.09 21.14
CA PRO A 561 27.23 -22.44 21.72
C PRO A 561 27.82 -21.31 20.85
N TRP A 562 27.39 -21.20 19.59
CA TRP A 562 27.98 -20.28 18.59
C TRP A 562 27.32 -18.92 18.52
N VAL A 563 26.12 -18.77 19.07
CA VAL A 563 25.35 -17.53 19.01
C VAL A 563 25.14 -16.94 20.39
N ASP A 564 25.01 -15.63 20.41
CA ASP A 564 24.51 -14.87 21.54
C ASP A 564 23.11 -14.37 21.21
N VAL A 565 22.19 -14.53 22.15
CA VAL A 565 20.79 -14.14 21.98
C VAL A 565 20.44 -13.15 23.08
N GLN A 566 20.20 -11.92 22.68
CA GLN A 566 19.84 -10.84 23.58
C GLN A 566 18.35 -10.55 23.48
N LYS A 567 17.58 -10.96 24.50
CA LYS A 567 16.14 -10.68 24.57
C LYS A 567 15.88 -9.29 25.14
N ARG A 568 14.92 -8.58 24.54
CA ARG A 568 14.39 -7.30 25.00
C ARG A 568 12.87 -7.38 25.07
N LYS A 569 12.21 -6.31 25.51
CA LYS A 569 10.74 -6.27 25.63
C LYS A 569 10.02 -6.49 24.30
N TYR A 570 10.54 -5.95 23.20
CA TYR A 570 9.85 -5.90 21.90
C TYR A 570 10.52 -6.72 20.78
N TYR A 571 11.72 -7.24 21.03
CA TYR A 571 12.49 -7.99 20.04
C TYR A 571 13.55 -8.86 20.73
N ALA A 572 14.17 -9.76 19.96
CA ALA A 572 15.47 -10.33 20.29
C ALA A 572 16.50 -10.05 19.19
N VAL A 573 17.76 -9.92 19.57
CA VAL A 573 18.91 -9.80 18.65
C VAL A 573 19.75 -11.06 18.76
N VAL A 574 20.13 -11.60 17.61
CA VAL A 574 20.98 -12.79 17.50
C VAL A 574 22.26 -12.41 16.77
N LYS A 575 23.40 -12.66 17.40
CA LYS A 575 24.75 -12.41 16.87
C LYS A 575 25.65 -13.63 17.03
N LEU A 576 26.72 -13.72 16.26
CA LEU A 576 27.74 -14.75 16.47
C LEU A 576 28.64 -14.37 17.66
N LYS A 577 28.92 -15.34 18.52
CA LYS A 577 29.93 -15.20 19.58
C LYS A 577 31.33 -15.19 18.97
N PRO A 578 32.32 -14.50 19.56
CA PRO A 578 33.71 -14.54 19.08
C PRO A 578 34.28 -15.97 18.95
N ILE A 579 33.86 -16.89 19.83
CA ILE A 579 34.25 -18.31 19.80
C ILE A 579 33.84 -19.04 18.50
N PHE A 580 32.92 -18.46 17.73
CA PHE A 580 32.55 -18.96 16.41
C PHE A 580 33.74 -18.95 15.45
N PHE A 581 34.57 -17.91 15.44
CA PHE A 581 35.66 -17.79 14.45
C PHE A 581 36.70 -18.92 14.60
N LEU A 582 36.88 -19.43 15.82
CA LEU A 582 37.71 -20.61 16.10
C LEU A 582 37.08 -21.92 15.60
N HIS A 583 35.75 -21.99 15.51
CA HIS A 583 35.00 -23.19 15.17
C HIS A 583 34.25 -23.10 13.83
N LYS A 584 34.54 -22.10 13.00
CA LYS A 584 33.81 -21.82 11.75
C LYS A 584 33.70 -23.05 10.85
N LYS A 585 34.80 -23.80 10.67
CA LYS A 585 34.80 -25.05 9.89
C LYS A 585 33.89 -26.13 10.49
N LYS A 586 33.81 -26.24 11.83
CA LYS A 586 32.95 -27.21 12.52
C LYS A 586 31.47 -26.85 12.37
N LEU A 587 31.12 -25.57 12.48
CA LEU A 587 29.74 -25.12 12.24
C LEU A 587 29.37 -25.27 10.76
N LEU A 588 30.22 -24.85 9.82
CA LEU A 588 29.93 -25.03 8.39
C LEU A 588 29.77 -26.52 8.03
N ARG A 589 30.55 -27.43 8.63
CA ARG A 589 30.33 -28.89 8.49
C ARG A 589 29.04 -29.36 9.15
N TYR A 590 28.70 -28.87 10.33
CA TYR A 590 27.41 -29.16 10.98
C TYR A 590 26.25 -28.69 10.11
N LEU A 591 26.36 -27.49 9.54
CA LEU A 591 25.39 -26.95 8.62
C LEU A 591 25.35 -27.78 7.33
N GLN A 592 26.48 -28.15 6.72
CA GLN A 592 26.54 -29.00 5.52
C GLN A 592 25.96 -30.41 5.73
N ARG A 593 26.03 -30.97 6.95
CA ARG A 593 25.40 -32.26 7.31
C ARG A 593 23.87 -32.18 7.42
N HIS A 594 23.33 -30.97 7.48
CA HIS A 594 21.90 -30.72 7.34
C HIS A 594 21.69 -30.20 5.91
N PRO A 595 21.38 -31.08 4.95
CA PRO A 595 21.51 -30.80 3.53
C PRO A 595 20.83 -29.48 3.13
N PHE A 596 21.65 -28.59 2.57
CA PHE A 596 21.25 -27.40 1.85
C PHE A 596 20.88 -27.79 0.42
N SER A 597 19.65 -28.26 0.24
CA SER A 597 18.65 -27.58 -0.56
C SER A 597 17.34 -28.00 0.08
N LEU A 598 16.41 -27.06 0.27
CA LEU A 598 15.02 -27.39 0.53
C LEU A 598 14.22 -26.42 -0.33
N ALA A 599 14.50 -26.45 -1.63
CA ALA A 599 13.50 -25.99 -2.57
C ALA A 599 12.33 -26.95 -2.37
N VAL A 600 11.21 -26.41 -1.88
CA VAL A 600 9.95 -27.16 -1.95
C VAL A 600 9.67 -27.29 -3.44
N ALA A 601 10.06 -28.44 -3.99
CA ALA A 601 9.97 -28.73 -5.41
C ALA A 601 8.51 -28.86 -5.82
N LEU A 602 7.66 -29.29 -4.87
CA LEU A 602 6.23 -29.40 -5.03
C LEU A 602 5.54 -29.17 -3.70
N LYS A 603 4.51 -28.32 -3.69
CA LYS A 603 3.69 -28.03 -2.52
C LYS A 603 2.23 -27.93 -2.90
N GLU A 604 1.39 -28.64 -2.17
CA GLU A 604 -0.05 -28.48 -2.26
C GLU A 604 -0.60 -28.08 -0.88
N GLN A 605 -1.28 -26.94 -0.83
CA GLN A 605 -1.97 -26.45 0.38
C GLN A 605 -3.45 -26.30 0.06
N GLY A 606 -4.22 -27.31 0.48
CA GLY A 606 -5.63 -27.41 0.14
C GLY A 606 -5.85 -28.02 -1.25
N PHE A 607 -6.92 -28.78 -1.41
CA PHE A 607 -7.25 -29.49 -2.63
C PHE A 607 -8.45 -28.82 -3.32
N PRO A 608 -8.35 -28.49 -4.62
CA PRO A 608 -9.51 -27.99 -5.37
C PRO A 608 -10.57 -29.09 -5.48
N GLY A 609 -11.82 -28.72 -5.80
CA GLY A 609 -12.90 -29.70 -6.02
C GLY A 609 -12.62 -30.70 -7.15
N SER A 610 -11.64 -30.40 -8.02
CA SER A 610 -11.16 -31.25 -9.11
C SER A 610 -9.99 -32.17 -8.72
N ALA A 611 -9.56 -32.23 -7.46
CA ALA A 611 -8.48 -33.13 -7.05
C ALA A 611 -8.92 -34.60 -7.20
N LEU A 612 -8.02 -35.44 -7.71
CA LEU A 612 -8.34 -36.82 -8.04
C LEU A 612 -8.37 -37.68 -6.77
N THR A 613 -9.52 -38.32 -6.54
CA THR A 613 -9.78 -39.21 -5.42
C THR A 613 -10.83 -40.24 -5.84
N GLU A 614 -10.67 -41.50 -5.45
CA GLU A 614 -11.65 -42.57 -5.71
C GLU A 614 -12.62 -42.72 -4.54
N VAL A 615 -12.10 -42.63 -3.30
CA VAL A 615 -12.85 -42.91 -2.06
C VAL A 615 -12.85 -41.74 -1.08
N GLY A 616 -12.40 -40.56 -1.51
CA GLY A 616 -12.33 -39.36 -0.69
C GLY A 616 -13.47 -38.37 -0.93
N LEU A 617 -13.84 -37.65 0.12
CA LEU A 617 -14.74 -36.50 0.04
C LEU A 617 -13.93 -35.22 0.24
N ILE A 618 -14.03 -34.29 -0.71
CA ILE A 618 -13.36 -32.98 -0.61
C ILE A 618 -14.30 -31.98 0.07
N LYS A 619 -13.91 -31.46 1.24
CA LYS A 619 -14.65 -30.42 1.98
C LYS A 619 -13.69 -29.41 2.56
N ASN A 620 -13.98 -28.11 2.42
CA ASN A 620 -13.12 -27.03 2.92
C ASN A 620 -11.66 -27.17 2.43
N GLN A 621 -11.49 -27.53 1.14
CA GLN A 621 -10.20 -27.79 0.50
C GLN A 621 -9.38 -28.91 1.16
N GLN A 622 -10.02 -29.88 1.83
CA GLN A 622 -9.34 -31.01 2.48
C GLN A 622 -10.01 -32.31 2.07
N ILE A 623 -9.23 -33.39 2.01
CA ILE A 623 -9.72 -34.71 1.60
C ILE A 623 -9.99 -35.56 2.85
N TYR A 624 -11.19 -36.11 2.94
CA TYR A 624 -11.64 -36.97 4.05
C TYR A 624 -11.94 -38.39 3.56
N THR A 625 -11.59 -39.40 4.33
CA THR A 625 -12.02 -40.79 4.10
C THR A 625 -13.54 -40.93 4.22
N THR A 626 -14.15 -41.74 3.33
CA THR A 626 -15.60 -42.02 3.33
C THR A 626 -15.98 -43.38 3.95
N GLY A 627 -15.00 -44.15 4.45
CA GLY A 627 -15.22 -45.51 4.96
C GLY A 627 -15.12 -46.62 3.89
N GLN A 628 -14.81 -46.26 2.65
CA GLN A 628 -14.47 -47.20 1.58
C GLN A 628 -12.95 -47.42 1.49
N ALA A 629 -12.54 -48.60 1.01
CA ALA A 629 -11.12 -48.88 0.72
C ALA A 629 -10.81 -48.49 -0.73
N GLY A 630 -9.68 -47.84 -0.96
CA GLY A 630 -9.30 -47.35 -2.28
C GLY A 630 -8.32 -46.18 -2.22
N ILE A 631 -8.20 -45.43 -3.31
CA ILE A 631 -7.27 -44.28 -3.42
C ILE A 631 -7.92 -43.02 -2.84
N LEU A 632 -7.37 -42.52 -1.74
CA LEU A 632 -7.81 -41.29 -1.08
C LEU A 632 -7.26 -40.03 -1.77
N LEU A 633 -6.02 -40.05 -2.23
CA LEU A 633 -5.38 -38.95 -2.97
C LEU A 633 -4.63 -39.52 -4.17
N GLN A 634 -4.76 -38.87 -5.31
CA GLN A 634 -4.03 -39.18 -6.54
C GLN A 634 -3.57 -37.89 -7.24
N GLY A 635 -2.29 -37.80 -7.63
CA GLY A 635 -1.72 -36.65 -8.35
C GLY A 635 -0.44 -36.09 -7.67
N PRO A 636 0.17 -35.01 -8.20
CA PRO A 636 -0.35 -34.09 -9.21
C PRO A 636 0.16 -34.30 -10.66
N TYR A 637 0.73 -35.47 -11.01
CA TYR A 637 1.22 -35.77 -12.37
C TYR A 637 2.14 -34.67 -12.92
N THR A 638 3.24 -34.42 -12.20
CA THR A 638 4.12 -33.29 -12.49
C THR A 638 5.55 -33.72 -12.82
N THR A 639 6.24 -32.91 -13.62
CA THR A 639 7.64 -33.15 -13.96
C THR A 639 8.54 -32.89 -12.75
N MET A 640 9.40 -33.85 -12.42
CA MET A 640 10.34 -33.78 -11.31
C MET A 640 11.74 -34.15 -11.77
N THR A 641 12.72 -33.32 -11.41
CA THR A 641 14.12 -33.56 -11.80
C THR A 641 14.78 -34.66 -10.97
N LYS A 642 15.81 -35.30 -11.50
CA LYS A 642 16.70 -36.21 -10.74
C LYS A 642 17.16 -35.55 -9.43
N GLY A 643 17.10 -36.27 -8.31
CA GLY A 643 17.57 -35.80 -7.01
C GLY A 643 17.08 -36.66 -5.83
N HIS A 644 17.57 -36.33 -4.64
CA HIS A 644 17.04 -36.82 -3.37
C HIS A 644 15.91 -35.91 -2.91
N TYR A 645 14.82 -36.48 -2.39
CA TYR A 645 13.64 -35.75 -1.96
C TYR A 645 13.12 -36.26 -0.63
N ARG A 646 12.54 -35.36 0.17
CA ARG A 646 11.75 -35.65 1.35
C ARG A 646 10.29 -35.40 1.05
N PHE A 647 9.46 -36.40 1.29
CA PHE A 647 8.01 -36.24 1.26
C PHE A 647 7.49 -35.94 2.66
N VAL A 648 6.52 -35.03 2.77
CA VAL A 648 5.80 -34.71 3.99
C VAL A 648 4.30 -34.65 3.69
N LEU A 649 3.50 -35.44 4.41
CA LEU A 649 2.04 -35.41 4.29
C LEU A 649 1.43 -34.76 5.54
N TYR A 650 0.56 -33.76 5.34
CA TYR A 650 -0.09 -33.01 6.42
C TYR A 650 -1.53 -33.46 6.63
N GLY A 651 -1.97 -33.60 7.87
CA GLY A 651 -3.31 -34.08 8.18
C GLY A 651 -3.54 -34.57 9.60
N SER A 652 -4.63 -35.31 9.78
CA SER A 652 -4.95 -36.05 11.00
C SER A 652 -5.48 -37.44 10.64
N ALA A 653 -5.17 -38.46 11.44
CA ALA A 653 -5.63 -39.81 11.16
C ALA A 653 -5.78 -40.68 12.41
N LYS A 654 -6.67 -41.67 12.32
CA LYS A 654 -6.89 -42.77 13.25
C LYS A 654 -6.99 -44.07 12.45
N ASN A 655 -6.59 -45.19 13.06
CA ASN A 655 -6.68 -46.53 12.46
C ASN A 655 -5.98 -46.67 11.09
N LEU A 656 -4.67 -46.39 11.08
CA LEU A 656 -3.82 -46.41 9.88
C LEU A 656 -3.40 -47.82 9.42
N SER A 657 -3.90 -48.88 10.06
CA SER A 657 -3.53 -50.26 9.73
C SER A 657 -3.92 -50.57 8.28
N GLY A 658 -2.93 -50.90 7.45
CA GLY A 658 -3.12 -51.21 6.03
C GLY A 658 -3.23 -49.98 5.11
N ALA A 659 -3.05 -48.76 5.61
CA ALA A 659 -2.90 -47.57 4.76
C ALA A 659 -1.45 -47.43 4.27
N TRP A 660 -1.28 -47.01 3.02
CA TRP A 660 0.03 -46.90 2.37
C TRP A 660 0.12 -45.65 1.52
N ILE A 661 1.36 -45.20 1.28
CA ILE A 661 1.66 -44.13 0.33
C ILE A 661 2.59 -44.67 -0.73
N HIS A 662 2.23 -44.45 -1.99
CA HIS A 662 3.09 -44.69 -3.13
C HIS A 662 3.47 -43.36 -3.78
N ILE A 663 4.76 -43.20 -4.08
CA ILE A 663 5.25 -42.16 -4.96
C ILE A 663 5.73 -42.87 -6.21
N ASN A 664 5.10 -42.59 -7.33
CA ASN A 664 5.31 -43.26 -8.60
C ASN A 664 5.62 -42.24 -9.69
N TYR A 665 6.02 -42.72 -10.87
CA TYR A 665 5.87 -41.95 -12.08
C TYR A 665 5.24 -42.80 -13.20
N VAL A 666 4.57 -42.11 -14.11
CA VAL A 666 3.90 -42.70 -15.28
C VAL A 666 4.60 -42.14 -16.53
N GLU A 667 5.07 -43.03 -17.41
CA GLU A 667 5.78 -42.64 -18.65
C GLU A 667 5.43 -43.66 -19.75
N SER A 668 5.46 -44.95 -19.40
CA SER A 668 4.93 -46.05 -20.25
C SER A 668 4.37 -47.21 -19.42
N ASN A 669 4.94 -47.44 -18.22
CA ASN A 669 4.39 -48.30 -17.17
C ASN A 669 4.56 -47.56 -15.82
N ARG A 670 3.69 -47.82 -14.84
CA ARG A 670 3.80 -47.22 -13.51
C ARG A 670 5.00 -47.82 -12.78
N VAL A 671 5.97 -46.98 -12.41
CA VAL A 671 7.15 -47.39 -11.63
C VAL A 671 7.07 -46.77 -10.24
N ILE A 672 7.19 -47.62 -9.20
CA ILE A 672 7.18 -47.19 -7.80
C ILE A 672 8.57 -46.65 -7.43
N LEU A 673 8.66 -45.36 -7.10
CA LEU A 673 9.87 -44.70 -6.62
C LEU A 673 10.04 -44.86 -5.11
N ALA A 674 8.93 -44.85 -4.38
CA ALA A 674 8.92 -45.07 -2.94
C ALA A 674 7.57 -45.61 -2.47
N GLN A 675 7.62 -46.51 -1.49
CA GLN A 675 6.45 -47.02 -0.80
C GLN A 675 6.71 -46.92 0.70
N SER A 676 5.76 -46.34 1.43
CA SER A 676 5.83 -46.26 2.89
C SER A 676 4.48 -46.59 3.51
N SER A 677 4.50 -47.39 4.57
CA SER A 677 3.38 -47.46 5.49
C SER A 677 3.37 -46.23 6.39
N PHE A 678 2.23 -45.93 7.00
CA PHE A 678 2.15 -44.87 7.99
C PHE A 678 2.73 -45.37 9.32
N GLN A 679 3.97 -44.97 9.61
CA GLN A 679 4.57 -45.20 10.93
C GLN A 679 4.07 -44.14 11.92
N LYS A 680 3.84 -44.52 13.19
CA LYS A 680 3.47 -43.58 14.26
C LYS A 680 4.61 -42.58 14.47
N ILE A 681 4.51 -41.38 13.90
CA ILE A 681 5.42 -40.27 14.24
C ILE A 681 5.05 -39.79 15.63
N LYS A 682 5.93 -40.02 16.62
CA LYS A 682 5.76 -39.44 17.95
C LYS A 682 5.97 -37.93 17.82
N ASN A 683 4.93 -37.16 18.16
CA ASN A 683 5.03 -35.75 18.59
C ASN A 683 5.24 -34.64 17.53
N THR A 684 4.49 -34.64 16.42
CA THR A 684 4.33 -33.44 15.57
C THR A 684 2.86 -33.19 15.23
N LYS A 685 2.28 -32.11 15.78
CA LYS A 685 0.88 -31.72 15.47
C LYS A 685 0.75 -31.45 13.96
N GLY A 686 -0.07 -32.25 13.28
CA GLY A 686 -0.48 -32.00 11.90
C GLY A 686 0.34 -32.68 10.79
N ILE A 687 1.34 -33.52 11.12
CA ILE A 687 2.08 -34.33 10.14
C ILE A 687 1.64 -35.79 10.26
N LEU A 688 1.25 -36.40 9.14
CA LEU A 688 0.83 -37.79 9.06
C LEU A 688 2.01 -38.75 8.80
N THR A 689 2.92 -38.38 7.89
CA THR A 689 4.15 -39.13 7.63
C THR A 689 5.22 -38.23 7.01
N SER A 690 6.48 -38.64 7.13
CA SER A 690 7.60 -38.06 6.39
C SER A 690 8.68 -39.11 6.15
N TYR A 691 9.15 -39.21 4.90
CA TYR A 691 10.23 -40.12 4.52
C TYR A 691 10.99 -39.61 3.30
N ASP A 692 12.21 -40.12 3.13
CA ASP A 692 13.12 -39.72 2.06
C ASP A 692 13.08 -40.75 0.92
N PHE A 693 13.23 -40.28 -0.32
CA PHE A 693 13.33 -41.13 -1.51
C PHE A 693 14.22 -40.48 -2.59
N THR A 694 14.58 -41.25 -3.61
CA THR A 694 15.51 -40.81 -4.66
C THR A 694 14.89 -40.98 -6.04
N ILE A 695 14.88 -39.90 -6.81
CA ILE A 695 14.55 -39.90 -8.24
C ILE A 695 15.85 -40.04 -9.02
N LYS A 696 16.11 -41.22 -9.59
CA LYS A 696 17.39 -41.54 -10.27
C LYS A 696 17.55 -40.87 -11.64
N LYS A 697 16.45 -40.61 -12.34
CA LYS A 697 16.35 -39.88 -13.61
C LYS A 697 15.18 -38.92 -13.54
N SER A 698 15.24 -37.77 -14.22
CA SER A 698 14.09 -36.85 -14.28
C SER A 698 12.85 -37.58 -14.83
N VAL A 699 11.68 -37.29 -14.28
CA VAL A 699 10.39 -37.93 -14.61
C VAL A 699 9.37 -36.85 -15.00
N THR A 700 8.45 -37.15 -15.91
CA THR A 700 7.49 -36.17 -16.45
C THR A 700 6.10 -36.23 -15.81
N GLU A 701 5.76 -37.34 -15.12
CA GLU A 701 4.46 -37.50 -14.46
C GLU A 701 4.61 -38.14 -13.07
N LEU A 702 5.25 -37.43 -12.14
CA LEU A 702 5.31 -37.86 -10.75
C LEU A 702 3.90 -37.86 -10.14
N GLU A 703 3.51 -38.99 -9.56
CA GLU A 703 2.22 -39.24 -8.95
C GLU A 703 2.40 -39.64 -7.49
N ILE A 704 1.62 -39.01 -6.60
CA ILE A 704 1.51 -39.38 -5.20
C ILE A 704 0.15 -40.05 -5.01
N GLN A 705 0.16 -41.25 -4.43
CA GLN A 705 -1.04 -42.00 -4.11
C GLN A 705 -1.11 -42.29 -2.62
N VAL A 706 -2.25 -41.99 -2.01
CA VAL A 706 -2.54 -42.40 -0.63
C VAL A 706 -3.65 -43.44 -0.66
N LEU A 707 -3.32 -44.68 -0.30
CA LEU A 707 -4.26 -45.79 -0.24
C LEU A 707 -4.76 -45.98 1.20
N VAL A 708 -6.07 -46.18 1.33
CA VAL A 708 -6.74 -46.34 2.62
C VAL A 708 -7.60 -47.59 2.66
N THR A 709 -7.85 -48.12 3.87
CA THR A 709 -8.75 -49.25 4.09
C THR A 709 -10.12 -48.77 4.58
N LYS A 710 -11.12 -49.67 4.58
CA LYS A 710 -12.46 -49.37 5.14
C LYS A 710 -12.43 -48.90 6.60
N LYS A 711 -11.39 -49.27 7.36
CA LYS A 711 -11.24 -48.91 8.79
C LYS A 711 -10.43 -47.63 9.00
N THR A 712 -9.81 -47.09 7.96
CA THR A 712 -8.96 -45.90 8.03
C THR A 712 -9.81 -44.65 8.13
N ASN A 713 -9.54 -43.83 9.15
CA ASN A 713 -10.12 -42.49 9.29
C ASN A 713 -9.01 -41.47 9.11
N MET A 714 -8.98 -40.77 7.97
CA MET A 714 -7.90 -39.86 7.61
C MET A 714 -8.44 -38.58 6.98
N GLN A 715 -7.79 -37.47 7.34
CA GLN A 715 -7.99 -36.14 6.78
C GLN A 715 -6.64 -35.65 6.24
N ILE A 716 -6.58 -35.37 4.94
CA ILE A 716 -5.39 -34.80 4.29
C ILE A 716 -5.59 -33.30 4.08
N LYS A 717 -4.64 -32.50 4.55
CA LYS A 717 -4.62 -31.03 4.42
C LYS A 717 -3.70 -30.53 3.31
N GLY A 718 -2.72 -31.33 2.91
CA GLY A 718 -1.75 -30.98 1.89
C GLY A 718 -0.52 -31.87 1.96
N TYR A 719 0.42 -31.67 1.05
CA TYR A 719 1.71 -32.36 1.04
C TYR A 719 2.82 -31.47 0.50
N GLU A 720 4.05 -31.83 0.81
CA GLU A 720 5.27 -31.18 0.30
C GLU A 720 6.27 -32.24 -0.17
N LEU A 721 6.89 -32.00 -1.33
CA LEU A 721 8.14 -32.64 -1.74
C LEU A 721 9.26 -31.61 -1.66
N ILE A 722 10.26 -31.94 -0.87
CA ILE A 722 11.36 -31.05 -0.59
C ILE A 722 12.61 -31.69 -1.16
N ARG A 723 13.24 -31.05 -2.15
CA ARG A 723 14.51 -31.53 -2.72
C ARG A 723 15.58 -31.44 -1.64
N MET A 724 16.42 -32.46 -1.48
CA MET A 724 17.40 -32.64 -0.40
C MET A 724 18.86 -32.64 -0.92
N ASP A 725 19.09 -32.37 -2.21
CA ASP A 725 20.44 -32.44 -2.80
C ASP A 725 21.38 -31.37 -2.20
N PRO A 726 22.67 -31.67 -1.98
CA PRO A 726 23.64 -30.68 -1.55
C PRO A 726 23.91 -29.65 -2.66
N VAL A 727 23.91 -28.35 -2.31
CA VAL A 727 24.44 -27.30 -3.19
C VAL A 727 25.92 -27.59 -3.47
N THR A 728 26.21 -28.21 -4.61
CA THR A 728 27.55 -28.26 -5.17
C THR A 728 27.81 -27.06 -6.09
N SER A 729 28.98 -26.45 -5.87
CA SER A 729 29.77 -25.59 -6.75
C SER A 729 29.24 -24.18 -7.11
N SER A 730 29.44 -23.25 -6.18
CA SER A 730 30.19 -22.00 -6.41
C SER A 730 30.42 -21.33 -5.06
N ILE A 731 31.42 -21.85 -4.32
CA ILE A 731 32.07 -21.18 -3.19
C ILE A 731 33.41 -20.69 -3.68
#